data_AF-A0A5A8E552-F1
#
_entry.id   AF-A0A5A8E552-F1
#
_cell.length_a   1.000
_cell.length_b   1.000
_cell.length_c   1.000
_cell.angle_alpha   90.00
_cell.angle_beta   90.00
_cell.angle_gamma   90.00
#
_symmetry.space_group_name_H-M   'P 1'
#
loop_
_entity.id
_entity.type
_entity.pdbx_description
1 polymer ?
#
loop_
_entity_poly.entity_id
_entity_poly.type
_entity_poly.pdbx_seq_one_letter_code
_entity_poly.pdbx_strand_id
1 'polypeptide(L)'
;MPSGRALRLDFTVLEGHRFAAHAIEAGELLTSWGSGFGRATRRINEGSYVVNATMLHSLEMRRVPFELPPRVNFEDFITPYTFSEADVRVGDQVGRLAASEVPSGTATFWGFLRPGGRGSGTRNFVAVIPTTSRTSALARLSAKALRERLSSESGSLVGSLSGVEPIEHTEAGGDATVEPTNLDLVIRVLAGLAVHCNVGAVVVLSRGDEALSCDRLEAAMREQGYPLDHVPHAFVTVGSAGVSSAIEQVVAAGEPLARAASLAVRTERPASELCVALQCGGSDAFSGVSGNPLAGAVARELIRRGGSAVLAETDELIGAESWVLSKVRSAAVARRFVEMVSEFRERLGWHSQTVEANPSVGNNYRGLYNIALKSLGAATKKPADVRLDDVIEYGQRVAAEGDEEGSGRGGSSRGGYIFMNSPGNDIESIAGQVAAGCNIIFFTTGNGSITNFPLVPTCKIVTNTGRFSRLAADMDVNAGAYLDGTPMETLTDQVLRLTLAVSSGRGTAGERTGRSQVSIWRAWPQTSAEGYAAAAAAPEPTGAAISLAPLLPRLARAPGEAPAALPGALTAADPDAKPSASGASAAGPSFSALRSSGPPGTTAWVADRIALVLPTSLCSGQVAQLVVDRLNDRLARERASGSATAAGSASKAVSGGPASPDPADEALPSPPLSPAAPAAAAPSLARHVTRFVALPHTEGCGSSGPMAEYFASMAGHLLHPGVWRGALLEHGCEKLHNDEMRAAVRAAGRSEDDFGWVSVQLDGGIEAVSAKIEKWFEGQCAEEQLATDALGSGAAPLDETAPALLSTAVLAVATAGPVALPAASLLCQAIRQAVINGGSVVVPETSELLEAPCFQDMLEGEGQKLAPTIAFGQRVLGCGEAWDTPGKGGPDRLAGAASRGDVVDGVLRPAGAGLHIMACPTTDWAETLTGLVSCGSQAVIAHARRPVTGHPVVPVFVMASSREECADADAVVGESEAVATPEALLGTVCSVLSRTLQPVASRTGNTGWQITRGKFCVSV
;
A
#
# COMPACT_ATOMS: atom_id res chain seq x y z
N MET A 1 -16.92 34.38 24.23
CA MET A 1 -15.69 35.06 23.77
C MET A 1 -14.66 35.10 24.89
N PRO A 2 -13.35 35.19 24.61
CA PRO A 2 -12.30 35.29 25.64
C PRO A 2 -12.53 36.43 26.65
N SER A 3 -13.26 37.47 26.24
CA SER A 3 -13.70 38.58 27.09
C SER A 3 -14.86 38.28 28.05
N GLY A 4 -15.34 37.03 28.12
CA GLY A 4 -16.55 36.65 28.86
C GLY A 4 -17.86 37.03 28.17
N ARG A 5 -17.82 37.74 27.04
CA ARG A 5 -19.01 38.12 26.27
C ARG A 5 -19.68 36.90 25.65
N ALA A 6 -21.00 36.78 25.86
CA ALA A 6 -21.83 35.80 25.18
C ALA A 6 -22.03 36.20 23.70
N LEU A 7 -21.92 35.22 22.81
CA LEU A 7 -22.15 35.39 21.38
C LEU A 7 -23.20 34.36 20.94
N ARG A 8 -24.22 34.80 20.19
CA ARG A 8 -25.22 33.91 19.60
C ARG A 8 -24.76 33.49 18.21
N LEU A 9 -24.76 32.19 17.97
CA LEU A 9 -24.53 31.63 16.64
C LEU A 9 -25.85 31.56 15.86
N ASP A 10 -25.81 31.83 14.56
CA ASP A 10 -26.98 31.75 13.68
C ASP A 10 -27.31 30.32 13.26
N PHE A 11 -26.30 29.45 13.21
CA PHE A 11 -26.41 28.02 12.93
C PHE A 11 -25.63 27.18 13.97
N THR A 12 -25.91 25.88 14.01
CA THR A 12 -25.01 24.91 14.65
C THR A 12 -23.69 24.87 13.88
N VAL A 13 -22.59 25.20 14.54
CA VAL A 13 -21.24 25.15 13.95
C VAL A 13 -20.58 23.85 14.41
N LEU A 14 -20.17 23.03 13.44
CA LEU A 14 -19.49 21.78 13.74
C LEU A 14 -18.14 22.07 14.42
N GLU A 15 -17.70 21.18 15.30
CA GLU A 15 -16.37 21.30 15.90
C GLU A 15 -15.27 21.38 14.83
N GLY A 16 -14.31 22.29 15.02
CA GLY A 16 -13.26 22.62 14.05
C GLY A 16 -13.68 23.61 12.97
N HIS A 17 -14.97 23.84 12.78
CA HIS A 17 -15.47 24.85 11.83
C HIS A 17 -15.47 26.26 12.42
N ARG A 18 -15.66 27.26 11.54
CA ARG A 18 -15.39 28.65 11.84
C ARG A 18 -16.67 29.47 11.90
N PHE A 19 -16.72 30.40 12.84
CA PHE A 19 -17.73 31.45 12.89
C PHE A 19 -17.07 32.82 13.01
N ALA A 20 -17.78 33.86 12.60
CA ALA A 20 -17.26 35.22 12.62
C ALA A 20 -17.24 35.80 14.05
N ALA A 21 -16.07 36.14 14.55
CA ALA A 21 -15.87 36.73 15.87
C ALA A 21 -16.26 38.23 15.95
N HIS A 22 -16.43 38.88 14.80
CA HIS A 22 -16.89 40.24 14.58
C HIS A 22 -17.53 40.31 13.18
N ALA A 23 -18.21 41.40 12.84
CA ALA A 23 -18.74 41.58 11.49
C ALA A 23 -17.59 41.78 10.48
N ILE A 24 -17.67 41.12 9.32
CA ILE A 24 -16.70 41.17 8.22
C ILE A 24 -17.43 41.72 6.99
N GLU A 25 -16.94 42.80 6.40
CA GLU A 25 -17.61 43.45 5.27
C GLU A 25 -17.34 42.73 3.94
N ALA A 26 -18.22 42.94 2.95
CA ALA A 26 -18.02 42.36 1.61
C ALA A 26 -16.69 42.86 1.00
N GLY A 27 -15.91 41.94 0.45
CA GLY A 27 -14.58 42.18 -0.11
C GLY A 27 -13.43 42.14 0.92
N GLU A 28 -13.73 42.10 2.21
CA GLU A 28 -12.73 42.01 3.29
C GLU A 28 -12.08 40.62 3.35
N LEU A 29 -10.81 40.56 3.78
CA LEU A 29 -10.08 39.31 3.95
C LEU A 29 -10.48 38.61 5.25
N LEU A 30 -10.73 37.31 5.15
CA LEU A 30 -10.83 36.43 6.31
C LEU A 30 -9.42 35.98 6.68
N THR A 31 -9.01 36.23 7.92
CA THR A 31 -7.65 35.97 8.37
C THR A 31 -7.54 34.86 9.42
N SER A 32 -6.48 34.06 9.35
CA SER A 32 -6.02 33.16 10.41
C SER A 32 -4.53 33.39 10.62
N TRP A 33 -4.07 33.48 11.88
CA TRP A 33 -2.69 33.92 12.21
C TRP A 33 -2.27 35.24 11.52
N GLY A 34 -3.23 36.14 11.27
CA GLY A 34 -3.00 37.41 10.58
C GLY A 34 -2.85 37.31 9.05
N SER A 35 -2.92 36.11 8.46
CA SER A 35 -2.81 35.89 7.02
C SER A 35 -4.18 35.55 6.41
N GLY A 36 -4.45 36.09 5.21
CA GLY A 36 -5.71 35.87 4.51
C GLY A 36 -5.84 34.46 3.95
N PHE A 37 -6.98 33.80 4.20
CA PHE A 37 -7.33 32.50 3.62
C PHE A 37 -8.59 32.54 2.76
N GLY A 38 -9.32 33.65 2.77
CA GLY A 38 -10.55 33.80 2.02
C GLY A 38 -10.94 35.27 1.90
N ARG A 39 -11.88 35.56 1.02
CA ARG A 39 -12.47 36.90 0.86
C ARG A 39 -13.98 36.83 1.01
N ALA A 40 -14.53 37.70 1.84
CA ALA A 40 -15.97 37.75 2.07
C ALA A 40 -16.68 38.15 0.77
N THR A 41 -17.60 37.32 0.27
CA THR A 41 -18.39 37.62 -0.93
C THR A 41 -19.61 38.49 -0.61
N ARG A 42 -19.94 38.58 0.68
CA ARG A 42 -21.01 39.39 1.26
C ARG A 42 -20.66 39.70 2.71
N ARG A 43 -21.35 40.67 3.31
CA ARG A 43 -21.21 40.94 4.74
C ARG A 43 -21.50 39.68 5.56
N ILE A 44 -20.57 39.30 6.43
CA ILE A 44 -20.70 38.20 7.39
C ILE A 44 -20.92 38.84 8.75
N ASN A 45 -22.09 38.61 9.36
CA ASN A 45 -22.40 39.19 10.65
C ASN A 45 -21.65 38.46 11.76
N GLU A 46 -21.46 39.14 12.89
CA GLU A 46 -20.91 38.51 14.07
C GLU A 46 -21.76 37.30 14.51
N GLY A 47 -21.11 36.18 14.83
CA GLY A 47 -21.76 34.92 15.17
C GLY A 47 -22.17 34.08 13.95
N SER A 48 -21.99 34.59 12.73
CA SER A 48 -22.34 33.83 11.54
C SER A 48 -21.38 32.67 11.27
N TYR A 49 -21.92 31.52 10.89
CA TYR A 49 -21.14 30.39 10.38
C TYR A 49 -20.44 30.83 9.07
N VAL A 50 -19.10 30.81 9.07
CA VAL A 50 -18.26 31.07 7.91
C VAL A 50 -18.22 29.81 7.03
N VAL A 51 -18.59 29.89 5.76
CA VAL A 51 -18.70 28.73 4.86
C VAL A 51 -18.41 29.09 3.39
N ASN A 52 -17.51 28.33 2.76
CA ASN A 52 -17.23 28.37 1.31
C ASN A 52 -17.97 27.22 0.59
N ALA A 53 -17.86 27.16 -0.73
CA ALA A 53 -18.53 26.13 -1.55
C ALA A 53 -18.08 24.71 -1.18
N THR A 54 -16.77 24.53 -0.98
CA THR A 54 -16.16 23.24 -0.65
C THR A 54 -16.70 22.67 0.66
N MET A 55 -16.79 23.48 1.71
CA MET A 55 -17.29 23.04 3.02
C MET A 55 -18.78 22.74 2.98
N LEU A 56 -19.58 23.58 2.32
CA LEU A 56 -21.01 23.35 2.21
C LEU A 56 -21.30 22.01 1.51
N HIS A 57 -20.63 21.77 0.38
CA HIS A 57 -20.73 20.50 -0.35
C HIS A 57 -20.28 19.30 0.50
N SER A 58 -19.14 19.41 1.19
CA SER A 58 -18.61 18.34 2.05
C SER A 58 -19.60 17.95 3.17
N LEU A 59 -20.24 18.93 3.80
CA LEU A 59 -21.22 18.72 4.87
C LEU A 59 -22.55 18.16 4.32
N GLU A 60 -23.01 18.62 3.16
CA GLU A 60 -24.21 18.11 2.48
C GLU A 60 -24.06 16.63 2.11
N MET A 61 -22.92 16.25 1.54
CA MET A 61 -22.60 14.87 1.18
C MET A 61 -22.65 13.93 2.40
N ARG A 62 -22.29 14.44 3.58
CA ARG A 62 -22.28 13.68 4.85
C ARG A 62 -23.62 13.66 5.57
N ARG A 63 -24.65 14.35 5.06
CA ARG A 63 -26.02 14.40 5.61
C ARG A 63 -26.05 14.68 7.12
N VAL A 64 -25.37 15.76 7.53
CA VAL A 64 -25.30 16.15 8.95
C VAL A 64 -26.69 16.39 9.56
N PRO A 65 -26.90 16.10 10.86
CA PRO A 65 -28.23 16.08 11.48
C PRO A 65 -28.75 17.48 11.90
N PHE A 66 -28.21 18.54 11.31
CA PHE A 66 -28.55 19.92 11.64
C PHE A 66 -28.59 20.80 10.39
N GLU A 67 -29.28 21.94 10.50
CA GLU A 67 -29.46 22.88 9.38
C GLU A 67 -28.13 23.55 9.01
N LEU A 68 -27.82 23.55 7.71
CA LEU A 68 -26.66 24.20 7.13
C LEU A 68 -27.02 25.59 6.56
N PRO A 69 -26.06 26.54 6.52
CA PRO A 69 -26.30 27.83 5.89
C PRO A 69 -26.72 27.65 4.42
N PRO A 70 -27.79 28.33 3.95
CA PRO A 70 -28.36 28.08 2.62
C PRO A 70 -27.50 28.62 1.47
N ARG A 71 -26.45 29.40 1.77
CA ARG A 71 -25.55 30.02 0.80
C ARG A 71 -24.16 30.20 1.40
N VAL A 72 -23.14 30.09 0.56
CA VAL A 72 -21.76 30.44 0.88
C VAL A 72 -21.63 31.93 1.23
N ASN A 73 -20.61 32.31 2.00
CA ASN A 73 -20.38 33.71 2.39
C ASN A 73 -18.94 34.20 2.18
N PHE A 74 -18.04 33.34 1.73
CA PHE A 74 -16.71 33.71 1.29
C PHE A 74 -16.21 32.81 0.16
N GLU A 75 -15.20 33.28 -0.57
CA GLU A 75 -14.47 32.54 -1.60
C GLU A 75 -13.02 32.32 -1.16
N ASP A 76 -12.41 31.22 -1.61
CA ASP A 76 -11.03 30.90 -1.29
C ASP A 76 -10.08 31.95 -1.89
N PHE A 77 -9.15 32.43 -1.07
CA PHE A 77 -8.18 33.42 -1.51
C PHE A 77 -6.85 33.19 -0.78
N ILE A 78 -5.80 32.92 -1.56
CA ILE A 78 -4.43 32.83 -1.08
C ILE A 78 -3.75 34.15 -1.39
N THR A 79 -3.10 34.76 -0.40
CA THR A 79 -2.32 35.98 -0.64
C THR A 79 -1.07 35.60 -1.44
N PRO A 80 -0.89 36.12 -2.67
CA PRO A 80 0.29 35.79 -3.46
C PRO A 80 1.57 36.26 -2.76
N TYR A 81 2.58 35.39 -2.71
CA TYR A 81 3.90 35.74 -2.20
C TYR A 81 4.81 36.17 -3.35
N THR A 82 5.34 37.40 -3.28
CA THR A 82 6.35 37.89 -4.21
C THR A 82 7.69 37.94 -3.50
N PHE A 83 8.64 37.12 -3.95
CA PHE A 83 9.98 37.12 -3.37
C PHE A 83 10.74 38.39 -3.75
N SER A 84 11.34 39.02 -2.74
CA SER A 84 12.17 40.20 -2.87
C SER A 84 13.29 40.07 -1.86
N GLU A 85 14.54 40.12 -2.34
CA GLU A 85 15.72 40.02 -1.47
C GLU A 85 15.78 41.14 -0.44
N ALA A 86 15.22 42.31 -0.77
CA ALA A 86 15.16 43.46 0.14
C ALA A 86 14.25 43.19 1.36
N ASP A 87 13.28 42.27 1.23
CA ASP A 87 12.32 41.92 2.29
C ASP A 87 12.78 40.73 3.15
N VAL A 88 13.94 40.14 2.83
CA VAL A 88 14.49 38.99 3.55
C VAL A 88 14.91 39.39 4.97
N ARG A 89 14.35 38.69 5.95
CA ARG A 89 14.64 38.91 7.38
C ARG A 89 15.73 37.95 7.86
N VAL A 90 16.98 38.37 7.71
CA VAL A 90 18.13 37.65 8.27
C VAL A 90 18.16 37.86 9.80
N GLY A 91 18.36 36.79 10.55
CA GLY A 91 18.48 36.88 12.01
C GLY A 91 19.34 35.79 12.64
N ASP A 92 19.55 35.90 13.94
CA ASP A 92 20.27 34.89 14.72
C ASP A 92 19.38 33.68 15.05
N GLN A 93 19.99 32.49 15.16
CA GLN A 93 19.28 31.33 15.68
C GLN A 93 18.96 31.52 17.17
N VAL A 94 17.94 30.81 17.67
CA VAL A 94 17.65 30.78 19.12
C VAL A 94 18.91 30.40 19.90
N GLY A 95 19.16 31.13 21.00
CA GLY A 95 20.39 30.96 21.79
C GLY A 95 20.52 29.54 22.34
N ARG A 96 21.71 28.95 22.17
CA ARG A 96 22.06 27.66 22.78
C ARG A 96 22.09 27.82 24.30
N LEU A 97 21.53 26.85 25.02
CA LEU A 97 21.60 26.78 26.48
C LEU A 97 23.03 26.45 26.90
N ALA A 98 23.55 27.17 27.91
CA ALA A 98 24.76 26.72 28.58
C ALA A 98 24.49 25.40 29.30
N ALA A 99 25.52 24.57 29.48
CA ALA A 99 25.38 23.27 30.16
C ALA A 99 24.76 23.41 31.57
N SER A 100 25.03 24.52 32.26
CA SER A 100 24.44 24.85 33.58
C SER A 100 22.96 25.23 33.54
N GLU A 101 22.42 25.59 32.37
CA GLU A 101 21.03 26.03 32.18
C GLU A 101 20.11 24.91 31.70
N VAL A 102 20.66 23.76 31.28
CA VAL A 102 19.86 22.62 30.83
C VAL A 102 19.20 21.96 32.05
N PRO A 103 17.87 21.88 32.12
CA PRO A 103 17.18 21.21 33.21
C PRO A 103 17.65 19.76 33.39
N SER A 104 17.82 19.35 34.65
CA SER A 104 18.25 17.99 35.00
C SER A 104 17.36 16.93 34.33
N GLY A 105 17.99 15.91 33.75
CA GLY A 105 17.32 14.84 33.00
C GLY A 105 16.89 15.24 31.58
N THR A 106 17.27 16.42 31.06
CA THR A 106 16.97 16.85 29.68
C THR A 106 18.20 17.15 28.81
N ALA A 107 19.39 16.75 29.27
CA ALA A 107 20.65 17.01 28.58
C ALA A 107 21.09 15.87 27.64
N THR A 108 20.70 14.64 27.95
CA THR A 108 21.28 13.44 27.34
C THR A 108 20.21 12.37 27.07
N PHE A 109 20.57 11.39 26.23
CA PHE A 109 19.82 10.16 26.00
C PHE A 109 20.79 8.98 25.88
N TRP A 110 20.32 7.75 26.06
CA TRP A 110 21.13 6.54 25.90
C TRP A 110 21.09 6.03 24.46
N GLY A 111 22.15 6.24 23.68
CA GLY A 111 22.19 5.93 22.25
C GLY A 111 23.37 5.06 21.82
N PHE A 112 23.33 4.55 20.59
CA PHE A 112 24.41 3.79 19.96
C PHE A 112 25.29 4.73 19.13
N LEU A 113 26.47 5.08 19.63
CA LEU A 113 27.42 5.89 18.87
C LEU A 113 27.87 5.14 17.61
N ARG A 114 27.78 5.79 16.44
CA ARG A 114 28.22 5.24 15.16
C ARG A 114 29.46 5.97 14.63
N PRO A 115 30.45 5.25 14.09
CA PRO A 115 31.62 5.86 13.47
C PRO A 115 31.28 6.55 12.14
N GLY A 116 32.25 7.26 11.55
CA GLY A 116 32.10 7.84 10.21
C GLY A 116 31.16 9.05 10.13
N GLY A 117 30.99 9.80 11.22
CA GLY A 117 30.08 10.96 11.27
C GLY A 117 28.60 10.59 11.15
N ARG A 118 28.24 9.31 11.27
CA ARG A 118 26.85 8.82 11.16
C ARG A 118 25.96 9.29 12.31
N GLY A 119 26.53 9.66 13.45
CA GLY A 119 25.81 10.14 14.64
C GLY A 119 25.46 9.04 15.63
N SER A 120 24.39 9.25 16.40
CA SER A 120 23.96 8.30 17.43
C SER A 120 22.60 7.71 17.13
N GLY A 121 22.55 6.38 17.09
CA GLY A 121 21.32 5.63 16.91
C GLY A 121 20.47 5.61 18.18
N THR A 122 19.18 5.85 18.04
CA THR A 122 18.15 5.57 19.04
C THR A 122 17.75 4.10 19.08
N ARG A 123 18.06 3.33 18.03
CA ARG A 123 17.85 1.88 17.85
C ARG A 123 19.07 1.21 17.20
N ASN A 124 19.07 -0.12 17.15
CA ASN A 124 20.12 -0.92 16.54
C ASN A 124 19.52 -2.03 15.65
N PHE A 125 19.16 -1.70 14.41
CA PHE A 125 18.54 -2.61 13.46
C PHE A 125 19.55 -3.25 12.51
N VAL A 126 19.22 -4.44 12.02
CA VAL A 126 19.77 -4.96 10.76
C VAL A 126 18.77 -4.63 9.65
N ALA A 127 19.19 -3.88 8.63
CA ALA A 127 18.33 -3.54 7.50
C ALA A 127 18.54 -4.53 6.34
N VAL A 128 17.46 -5.07 5.78
CA VAL A 128 17.48 -5.86 4.55
C VAL A 128 16.84 -5.02 3.45
N ILE A 129 17.65 -4.48 2.54
CA ILE A 129 17.24 -3.47 1.56
C ILE A 129 17.17 -4.12 0.16
N PRO A 130 15.98 -4.27 -0.44
CA PRO A 130 15.87 -4.55 -1.86
C PRO A 130 16.30 -3.32 -2.66
N THR A 131 16.88 -3.54 -3.85
CA THR A 131 17.23 -2.44 -4.77
C THR A 131 16.03 -1.96 -5.60
N THR A 132 15.01 -2.81 -5.78
CA THR A 132 13.77 -2.48 -6.49
C THR A 132 12.54 -3.15 -5.87
N SER A 133 11.34 -2.74 -6.29
CA SER A 133 10.08 -3.41 -5.91
C SER A 133 10.06 -4.92 -6.21
N ARG A 134 10.73 -5.36 -7.28
CA ARG A 134 10.77 -6.77 -7.73
C ARG A 134 11.37 -7.71 -6.70
N THR A 135 12.25 -7.19 -5.85
CA THR A 135 12.96 -7.94 -4.81
C THR A 135 12.43 -7.67 -3.41
N SER A 136 11.37 -6.88 -3.24
CA SER A 136 10.78 -6.57 -1.92
C SER A 136 10.22 -7.82 -1.21
N ALA A 137 9.51 -8.70 -1.93
CA ALA A 137 9.04 -9.96 -1.35
C ALA A 137 10.20 -10.86 -0.87
N LEU A 138 11.29 -10.91 -1.63
CA LEU A 138 12.50 -11.64 -1.26
C LEU A 138 13.18 -11.00 -0.03
N ALA A 139 13.24 -9.67 0.05
CA ALA A 139 13.78 -8.97 1.22
C ALA A 139 12.99 -9.28 2.50
N ARG A 140 11.65 -9.29 2.42
CA ARG A 140 10.76 -9.66 3.53
C ARG A 140 11.00 -11.10 3.99
N LEU A 141 11.06 -12.06 3.06
CA LEU A 141 11.31 -13.46 3.38
C LEU A 141 12.71 -13.66 3.98
N SER A 142 13.73 -12.99 3.44
CA SER A 142 15.09 -13.04 3.95
C SER A 142 15.24 -12.40 5.34
N ALA A 143 14.58 -11.27 5.58
CA ALA A 143 14.57 -10.62 6.89
C ALA A 143 13.90 -11.52 7.94
N LYS A 144 12.80 -12.19 7.60
CA LYS A 144 12.15 -13.18 8.47
C LYS A 144 13.09 -14.35 8.79
N ALA A 145 13.70 -14.96 7.78
CA ALA A 145 14.61 -16.09 7.97
C ALA A 145 15.86 -15.69 8.81
N LEU A 146 16.42 -14.50 8.55
CA LEU A 146 17.54 -13.97 9.33
C LEU A 146 17.13 -13.69 10.79
N ARG A 147 15.94 -13.15 11.02
CA ARG A 147 15.38 -12.94 12.37
C ARG A 147 15.24 -14.26 13.12
N GLU A 148 14.71 -15.30 12.48
CA GLU A 148 14.58 -16.64 13.06
C GLU A 148 15.96 -17.22 13.43
N ARG A 149 16.96 -17.09 12.56
CA ARG A 149 18.34 -17.53 12.78
C ARG A 149 19.05 -16.80 13.94
N LEU A 150 18.68 -15.54 14.17
CA LEU A 150 19.24 -14.67 15.20
C LEU A 150 18.43 -14.67 16.50
N SER A 151 17.36 -15.44 16.58
CA SER A 151 16.54 -15.56 17.79
C SER A 151 17.13 -16.61 18.74
N SER A 152 17.13 -16.32 20.04
CA SER A 152 17.46 -17.28 21.09
C SER A 152 16.32 -18.31 21.29
N GLU A 153 16.56 -19.32 22.13
CA GLU A 153 15.51 -20.27 22.56
C GLU A 153 14.31 -19.56 23.21
N SER A 154 14.50 -18.39 23.82
CA SER A 154 13.44 -17.55 24.39
C SER A 154 12.73 -16.65 23.37
N GLY A 155 13.10 -16.72 22.08
CA GLY A 155 12.52 -15.94 21.00
C GLY A 155 13.01 -14.48 20.91
N SER A 156 13.96 -14.06 21.74
CA SER A 156 14.56 -12.72 21.69
C SER A 156 15.75 -12.68 20.73
N LEU A 157 15.95 -11.57 20.03
CA LEU A 157 17.13 -11.38 19.18
C LEU A 157 18.43 -11.36 20.00
N VAL A 158 19.52 -11.79 19.37
CA VAL A 158 20.86 -11.77 19.99
C VAL A 158 21.32 -10.34 20.34
N GLY A 159 21.97 -10.22 21.50
CA GLY A 159 22.66 -9.01 21.93
C GLY A 159 21.77 -7.78 22.00
N SER A 160 22.24 -6.65 21.46
CA SER A 160 21.55 -5.36 21.51
C SER A 160 20.67 -5.05 20.30
N LEU A 161 20.41 -6.03 19.42
CA LEU A 161 19.61 -5.81 18.22
C LEU A 161 18.17 -5.46 18.58
N SER A 162 17.67 -4.39 17.96
CA SER A 162 16.28 -3.94 18.06
C SER A 162 15.35 -4.69 17.11
N GLY A 163 15.88 -5.22 16.01
CA GLY A 163 15.10 -5.87 14.95
C GLY A 163 15.95 -6.24 13.73
N VAL A 164 15.35 -7.03 12.85
CA VAL A 164 15.84 -7.28 11.48
C VAL A 164 14.70 -6.84 10.56
N GLU A 165 14.84 -5.69 9.93
CA GLU A 165 13.73 -5.04 9.21
C GLU A 165 13.93 -5.06 7.70
N PRO A 166 12.95 -5.56 6.92
CA PRO A 166 12.95 -5.39 5.48
C PRO A 166 12.52 -3.95 5.14
N ILE A 167 13.25 -3.32 4.22
CA ILE A 167 12.95 -1.97 3.71
C ILE A 167 12.20 -2.12 2.38
N GLU A 168 10.99 -2.70 2.45
CA GLU A 168 10.17 -2.92 1.26
C GLU A 168 9.71 -1.59 0.66
N HIS A 169 9.86 -1.42 -0.66
CA HIS A 169 9.42 -0.22 -1.36
C HIS A 169 8.90 -0.57 -2.76
N THR A 170 8.23 0.40 -3.39
CA THR A 170 7.49 0.20 -4.65
C THR A 170 8.24 0.68 -5.88
N GLU A 171 9.38 1.35 -5.70
CA GLU A 171 10.10 2.03 -6.79
C GLU A 171 11.10 1.15 -7.56
N ALA A 172 11.50 1.65 -8.73
CA ALA A 172 12.49 1.07 -9.65
C ALA A 172 12.15 -0.34 -10.18
N GLY A 173 10.88 -0.74 -10.15
CA GLY A 173 10.41 -2.06 -10.61
C GLY A 173 10.17 -2.21 -12.11
N GLY A 174 10.42 -1.17 -12.90
CA GLY A 174 10.32 -1.21 -14.36
C GLY A 174 11.43 -2.02 -15.02
N ASP A 175 11.32 -2.26 -16.33
CA ASP A 175 12.36 -2.94 -17.11
C ASP A 175 13.72 -2.22 -17.00
N ALA A 176 14.82 -2.98 -16.94
CA ALA A 176 16.16 -2.45 -16.83
C ALA A 176 16.59 -1.59 -18.04
N THR A 177 15.88 -1.72 -19.17
CA THR A 177 16.07 -0.89 -20.36
C THR A 177 15.47 0.51 -20.23
N VAL A 178 14.57 0.72 -19.26
CA VAL A 178 13.87 1.98 -19.01
C VAL A 178 14.35 2.56 -17.69
N GLU A 179 15.01 3.70 -17.76
CA GLU A 179 15.48 4.39 -16.56
C GLU A 179 14.30 5.00 -15.78
N PRO A 180 14.13 4.68 -14.48
CA PRO A 180 13.07 5.26 -13.66
C PRO A 180 13.20 6.78 -13.57
N THR A 181 12.08 7.50 -13.70
CA THR A 181 12.06 8.97 -13.67
C THR A 181 12.50 9.56 -12.32
N ASN A 182 12.42 8.77 -11.25
CA ASN A 182 12.82 9.14 -9.89
C ASN A 182 14.10 8.45 -9.41
N LEU A 183 14.91 7.85 -10.30
CA LEU A 183 16.01 6.98 -9.90
C LEU A 183 16.98 7.63 -8.90
N ASP A 184 17.33 8.91 -9.10
CA ASP A 184 18.21 9.64 -8.18
C ASP A 184 17.61 9.77 -6.77
N LEU A 185 16.29 9.91 -6.66
CA LEU A 185 15.58 9.95 -5.38
C LEU A 185 15.65 8.58 -4.69
N VAL A 186 15.47 7.50 -5.45
CA VAL A 186 15.57 6.12 -4.95
C VAL A 186 16.98 5.86 -4.43
N ILE A 187 18.01 6.15 -5.24
CA ILE A 187 19.42 5.98 -4.85
C ILE A 187 19.71 6.74 -3.55
N ARG A 188 19.30 8.01 -3.46
CA ARG A 188 19.59 8.85 -2.30
C ARG A 188 18.92 8.32 -1.03
N VAL A 189 17.67 7.85 -1.13
CA VAL A 189 16.96 7.24 0.00
C VAL A 189 17.61 5.92 0.41
N LEU A 190 17.83 4.98 -0.51
CA LEU A 190 18.43 3.69 -0.16
C LEU A 190 19.83 3.84 0.43
N ALA A 191 20.65 4.75 -0.12
CA ALA A 191 21.96 5.11 0.41
C ALA A 191 21.88 5.70 1.83
N GLY A 192 20.96 6.63 2.06
CA GLY A 192 20.73 7.25 3.37
C GLY A 192 20.27 6.26 4.42
N LEU A 193 19.33 5.38 4.07
CA LEU A 193 18.85 4.32 4.94
C LEU A 193 19.96 3.31 5.28
N ALA A 194 20.77 2.90 4.29
CA ALA A 194 21.87 1.96 4.49
C ALA A 194 22.91 2.45 5.50
N VAL A 195 23.18 3.76 5.56
CA VAL A 195 24.12 4.37 6.52
C VAL A 195 23.44 5.04 7.72
N HIS A 196 22.12 4.94 7.86
CA HIS A 196 21.37 5.62 8.91
C HIS A 196 21.88 5.22 10.31
N CYS A 197 21.88 6.13 11.28
CA CYS A 197 22.48 5.87 12.60
C CYS A 197 21.80 4.74 13.40
N ASN A 198 20.53 4.43 13.11
CA ASN A 198 19.82 3.30 13.69
C ASN A 198 20.16 1.94 13.04
N VAL A 199 20.92 1.92 11.94
CA VAL A 199 21.31 0.70 11.24
C VAL A 199 22.67 0.23 11.76
N GLY A 200 22.69 -0.90 12.45
CA GLY A 200 23.92 -1.53 12.93
C GLY A 200 24.63 -2.36 11.86
N ALA A 201 23.87 -2.95 10.95
CA ALA A 201 24.35 -3.68 9.78
C ALA A 201 23.31 -3.63 8.66
N VAL A 202 23.75 -3.78 7.41
CA VAL A 202 22.86 -3.75 6.23
C VAL A 202 23.19 -4.87 5.26
N VAL A 203 22.15 -5.50 4.70
CA VAL A 203 22.28 -6.37 3.53
C VAL A 203 21.45 -5.78 2.42
N VAL A 204 22.10 -5.37 1.34
CA VAL A 204 21.45 -4.90 0.12
C VAL A 204 21.36 -6.08 -0.83
N LEU A 205 20.19 -6.30 -1.45
CA LEU A 205 20.00 -7.40 -2.39
C LEU A 205 19.39 -6.97 -3.73
N SER A 206 19.84 -7.63 -4.78
CA SER A 206 19.36 -7.46 -6.15
C SER A 206 19.36 -8.79 -6.90
N ARG A 207 18.62 -8.87 -7.99
CA ARG A 207 18.72 -9.95 -9.00
C ARG A 207 19.85 -9.67 -10.01
N GLY A 208 20.27 -8.41 -10.14
CA GLY A 208 21.41 -7.96 -10.96
C GLY A 208 21.02 -7.42 -12.35
N ASP A 209 19.82 -7.72 -12.83
CA ASP A 209 19.24 -7.29 -14.11
C ASP A 209 18.08 -6.31 -13.90
N GLU A 210 18.21 -5.50 -12.87
CA GLU A 210 17.29 -4.46 -12.42
C GLU A 210 17.84 -3.08 -12.83
N ALA A 211 16.96 -2.08 -12.98
CA ALA A 211 17.37 -0.71 -13.31
C ALA A 211 18.34 -0.11 -12.26
N LEU A 212 18.19 -0.54 -11.00
CA LEU A 212 19.12 -0.27 -9.91
C LEU A 212 19.71 -1.60 -9.42
N SER A 213 20.99 -1.82 -9.68
CA SER A 213 21.73 -2.99 -9.18
C SER A 213 22.49 -2.68 -7.88
N CYS A 214 22.96 -3.73 -7.20
CA CYS A 214 23.88 -3.59 -6.06
C CYS A 214 25.11 -2.74 -6.41
N ASP A 215 25.78 -3.04 -7.53
CA ASP A 215 27.00 -2.34 -7.96
C ASP A 215 26.73 -0.85 -8.24
N ARG A 216 25.58 -0.55 -8.88
CA ARG A 216 25.18 0.83 -9.17
C ARG A 216 24.91 1.61 -7.89
N LEU A 217 24.22 1.01 -6.92
CA LEU A 217 23.97 1.65 -5.63
C LEU A 217 25.28 1.85 -4.85
N GLU A 218 26.14 0.84 -4.78
CA GLU A 218 27.43 0.94 -4.10
C GLU A 218 28.31 2.03 -4.73
N ALA A 219 28.41 2.07 -6.05
CA ALA A 219 29.18 3.09 -6.77
C ALA A 219 28.65 4.49 -6.46
N ALA A 220 27.33 4.70 -6.52
CA ALA A 220 26.71 5.98 -6.19
C ALA A 220 26.96 6.39 -4.72
N MET A 221 26.88 5.44 -3.78
CA MET A 221 27.18 5.69 -2.37
C MET A 221 28.64 6.16 -2.18
N ARG A 222 29.59 5.51 -2.85
CA ARG A 222 31.02 5.87 -2.77
C ARG A 222 31.30 7.22 -3.44
N GLU A 223 30.76 7.47 -4.62
CA GLU A 223 30.90 8.73 -5.34
C GLU A 223 30.36 9.92 -4.53
N GLN A 224 29.19 9.73 -3.91
CA GLN A 224 28.52 10.74 -3.10
C GLN A 224 29.06 10.82 -1.66
N GLY A 225 30.09 10.03 -1.31
CA GLY A 225 30.78 10.11 -0.01
C GLY A 225 29.95 9.63 1.18
N TYR A 226 29.03 8.68 0.96
CA TYR A 226 28.36 8.01 2.08
C TYR A 226 29.39 7.20 2.90
N PRO A 227 29.31 7.20 4.25
CA PRO A 227 30.28 6.54 5.13
C PRO A 227 30.06 5.03 5.19
N LEU A 228 30.03 4.38 4.03
CA LEU A 228 29.73 2.96 3.85
C LEU A 228 30.74 2.07 4.59
N ASP A 229 32.02 2.45 4.60
CA ASP A 229 33.10 1.73 5.30
C ASP A 229 32.93 1.72 6.84
N HIS A 230 32.01 2.55 7.37
CA HIS A 230 31.66 2.63 8.78
C HIS A 230 30.36 1.89 9.13
N VAL A 231 29.89 1.03 8.23
CA VAL A 231 28.73 0.15 8.42
C VAL A 231 29.14 -1.27 8.04
N PRO A 232 28.96 -2.28 8.91
CA PRO A 232 28.98 -3.68 8.47
C PRO A 232 27.92 -3.89 7.37
N HIS A 233 28.35 -4.24 6.16
CA HIS A 233 27.44 -4.35 5.02
C HIS A 233 27.78 -5.51 4.09
N ALA A 234 26.78 -5.98 3.35
CA ALA A 234 26.95 -6.89 2.21
C ALA A 234 26.01 -6.47 1.06
N PHE A 235 26.54 -6.50 -0.15
CA PHE A 235 25.77 -6.38 -1.39
C PHE A 235 25.65 -7.78 -2.01
N VAL A 236 24.43 -8.29 -2.15
CA VAL A 236 24.16 -9.67 -2.55
C VAL A 236 23.38 -9.67 -3.86
N THR A 237 24.03 -10.08 -4.95
CA THR A 237 23.38 -10.28 -6.24
C THR A 237 23.02 -11.75 -6.41
N VAL A 238 21.73 -12.09 -6.35
CA VAL A 238 21.24 -13.48 -6.34
C VAL A 238 21.00 -14.08 -7.73
N GLY A 239 21.16 -13.29 -8.80
CA GLY A 239 21.04 -13.77 -10.19
C GLY A 239 19.71 -14.46 -10.49
N SER A 240 19.74 -15.60 -11.17
CA SER A 240 18.57 -16.45 -11.45
C SER A 240 18.24 -17.48 -10.35
N ALA A 241 18.92 -17.43 -9.19
CA ALA A 241 18.72 -18.40 -8.12
C ALA A 241 17.27 -18.44 -7.62
N GLY A 242 16.75 -19.64 -7.36
CA GLY A 242 15.42 -19.80 -6.78
C GLY A 242 15.30 -19.13 -5.40
N VAL A 243 14.09 -18.75 -5.01
CA VAL A 243 13.77 -17.97 -3.81
C VAL A 243 14.42 -18.56 -2.56
N SER A 244 14.32 -19.88 -2.33
CA SER A 244 14.92 -20.51 -1.17
C SER A 244 16.46 -20.41 -1.14
N SER A 245 17.12 -20.55 -2.29
CA SER A 245 18.58 -20.38 -2.39
C SER A 245 18.97 -18.92 -2.20
N ALA A 246 18.21 -17.99 -2.79
CA ALA A 246 18.42 -16.56 -2.63
C ALA A 246 18.28 -16.11 -1.16
N ILE A 247 17.29 -16.65 -0.43
CA ILE A 247 17.13 -16.41 1.01
C ILE A 247 18.37 -16.89 1.76
N GLU A 248 18.85 -18.11 1.53
CA GLU A 248 20.04 -18.63 2.23
C GLU A 248 21.29 -17.79 1.92
N GLN A 249 21.47 -17.33 0.68
CA GLN A 249 22.58 -16.43 0.33
C GLN A 249 22.54 -15.11 1.12
N VAL A 250 21.35 -14.50 1.23
CA VAL A 250 21.15 -13.26 2.01
C VAL A 250 21.34 -13.51 3.51
N VAL A 251 20.84 -14.63 4.04
CA VAL A 251 20.99 -15.01 5.46
C VAL A 251 22.46 -15.30 5.78
N ALA A 252 23.16 -16.05 4.93
CA ALA A 252 24.58 -16.37 5.13
C ALA A 252 25.47 -15.12 5.11
N ALA A 253 25.14 -14.14 4.26
CA ALA A 253 25.83 -12.85 4.25
C ALA A 253 25.46 -11.97 5.46
N GLY A 254 24.19 -11.97 5.87
CA GLY A 254 23.66 -11.10 6.93
C GLY A 254 23.97 -11.57 8.35
N GLU A 255 24.02 -12.87 8.61
CA GLU A 255 24.23 -13.44 9.95
C GLU A 255 25.52 -12.94 10.64
N PRO A 256 26.72 -13.02 10.02
CA PRO A 256 27.94 -12.53 10.67
C PRO A 256 27.91 -11.01 10.92
N LEU A 257 27.33 -10.23 10.00
CA LEU A 257 27.20 -8.79 10.14
C LEU A 257 26.26 -8.42 11.29
N ALA A 258 25.13 -9.12 11.40
CA ALA A 258 24.16 -8.96 12.48
C ALA A 258 24.77 -9.31 13.83
N ARG A 259 25.55 -10.40 13.92
CA ARG A 259 26.26 -10.78 15.14
C ARG A 259 27.33 -9.75 15.54
N ALA A 260 28.00 -9.11 14.59
CA ALA A 260 28.90 -7.99 14.90
C ALA A 260 28.13 -6.76 15.41
N ALA A 261 27.01 -6.41 14.76
CA ALA A 261 26.16 -5.29 15.15
C ALA A 261 25.51 -5.46 16.54
N SER A 262 25.25 -6.71 16.96
CA SER A 262 24.64 -7.02 18.26
C SER A 262 25.54 -6.73 19.46
N LEU A 263 26.85 -6.52 19.24
CA LEU A 263 27.82 -6.19 20.27
C LEU A 263 27.83 -4.71 20.65
N ALA A 264 27.12 -3.86 19.90
CA ALA A 264 27.03 -2.44 20.21
C ALA A 264 26.34 -2.21 21.56
N VAL A 265 26.84 -1.26 22.36
CA VAL A 265 26.26 -0.92 23.67
C VAL A 265 25.77 0.52 23.65
N ARG A 266 24.63 0.78 24.29
CA ARG A 266 24.15 2.16 24.49
C ARG A 266 25.12 2.91 25.40
N THR A 267 25.45 4.13 25.03
CA THR A 267 26.23 5.08 25.84
C THR A 267 25.43 6.35 26.02
N GLU A 268 25.75 7.13 27.06
CA GLU A 268 25.15 8.45 27.23
C GLU A 268 25.60 9.39 26.10
N ARG A 269 24.63 9.96 25.38
CA ARG A 269 24.82 10.86 24.24
C ARG A 269 24.14 12.20 24.50
N PRO A 270 24.73 13.32 24.05
CA PRO A 270 24.10 14.62 24.21
C PRO A 270 22.83 14.73 23.35
N ALA A 271 21.83 15.48 23.83
CA ALA A 271 20.60 15.76 23.07
C ALA A 271 20.86 16.47 21.73
N SER A 272 22.03 17.11 21.56
CA SER A 272 22.48 17.70 20.30
C SER A 272 22.61 16.71 19.14
N GLU A 273 22.70 15.40 19.43
CA GLU A 273 22.77 14.36 18.40
C GLU A 273 21.40 13.85 17.93
N LEU A 274 20.32 14.45 18.43
CA LEU A 274 18.97 14.20 17.93
C LEU A 274 18.67 15.09 16.72
N CYS A 275 18.13 14.45 15.68
CA CYS A 275 17.58 15.10 14.51
C CYS A 275 16.12 14.66 14.39
N VAL A 276 15.20 15.59 14.62
CA VAL A 276 13.75 15.30 14.62
C VAL A 276 13.14 15.57 13.26
N ALA A 277 12.44 14.56 12.72
CA ALA A 277 11.56 14.72 11.57
C ALA A 277 10.22 15.32 12.04
N LEU A 278 9.80 16.43 11.43
CA LEU A 278 8.51 17.09 11.70
C LEU A 278 7.55 16.79 10.57
N GLN A 279 6.55 15.95 10.83
CA GLN A 279 5.63 15.45 9.81
C GLN A 279 4.16 15.68 10.22
N CYS A 280 3.31 16.02 9.26
CA CYS A 280 1.86 15.94 9.41
C CYS A 280 1.31 14.64 8.78
N GLY A 281 0.23 14.14 9.37
CA GLY A 281 -0.58 13.08 8.79
C GLY A 281 -1.99 13.59 8.50
N GLY A 282 -3.00 12.86 8.98
CA GLY A 282 -4.41 13.29 8.90
C GLY A 282 -4.70 14.57 9.67
N SER A 283 -4.49 15.74 9.05
CA SER A 283 -4.70 17.05 9.66
C SER A 283 -6.17 17.38 9.93
N ASP A 284 -6.42 18.21 10.95
CA ASP A 284 -7.72 18.80 11.24
C ASP A 284 -7.56 20.30 11.55
N ALA A 285 -8.67 20.97 11.85
CA ALA A 285 -8.65 22.40 12.19
C ALA A 285 -7.79 22.74 13.43
N PHE A 286 -7.52 21.76 14.30
CA PHE A 286 -6.73 21.95 15.52
C PHE A 286 -5.23 21.69 15.32
N SER A 287 -4.83 21.06 14.21
CA SER A 287 -3.40 20.84 13.88
C SER A 287 -2.55 22.09 14.08
N GLY A 288 -2.95 23.22 13.48
CA GLY A 288 -2.22 24.49 13.58
C GLY A 288 -2.35 25.21 14.93
N VAL A 289 -3.16 24.71 15.86
CA VAL A 289 -3.46 25.35 17.16
C VAL A 289 -2.81 24.59 18.32
N SER A 290 -2.75 23.25 18.26
CA SER A 290 -2.22 22.40 19.32
C SER A 290 -1.02 21.58 18.87
N GLY A 291 -1.22 20.58 18.00
CA GLY A 291 -0.22 19.57 17.65
C GLY A 291 1.03 20.14 16.97
N ASN A 292 0.84 20.97 15.94
CA ASN A 292 1.95 21.56 15.19
C ASN A 292 2.74 22.57 16.04
N PRO A 293 2.10 23.49 16.79
CA PRO A 293 2.80 24.34 17.75
C PRO A 293 3.57 23.56 18.81
N LEU A 294 3.01 22.47 19.36
CA LEU A 294 3.69 21.64 20.35
C LEU A 294 4.94 20.96 19.77
N ALA A 295 4.82 20.36 18.58
CA ALA A 295 5.96 19.78 17.89
C ALA A 295 7.06 20.82 17.60
N GLY A 296 6.66 22.02 17.16
CA GLY A 296 7.57 23.14 16.94
C GLY A 296 8.25 23.64 18.22
N ALA A 297 7.52 23.72 19.34
CA ALA A 297 8.05 24.13 20.63
C ALA A 297 9.10 23.15 21.15
N VAL A 298 8.87 21.84 21.02
CA VAL A 298 9.85 20.81 21.39
C VAL A 298 11.06 20.83 20.46
N ALA A 299 10.85 21.03 19.14
CA ALA A 299 11.94 21.20 18.18
C ALA A 299 12.83 22.40 18.51
N ARG A 300 12.22 23.53 18.89
CA ARG A 300 12.96 24.71 19.38
C ARG A 300 13.81 24.38 20.60
N GLU A 301 13.29 23.64 21.57
CA GLU A 301 14.05 23.22 22.75
C GLU A 301 15.20 22.25 22.43
N LEU A 302 15.05 21.40 21.41
CA LEU A 302 16.15 20.58 20.89
C LEU A 302 17.22 21.43 20.21
N ILE A 303 16.84 22.42 19.38
CA ILE A 303 17.78 23.35 18.73
C ILE A 303 18.56 24.16 19.77
N ARG A 304 17.91 24.62 20.84
CA ARG A 304 18.60 25.27 21.98
C ARG A 304 19.62 24.36 22.66
N ARG A 305 19.53 23.04 22.51
CA ARG A 305 20.51 22.06 22.99
C ARG A 305 21.51 21.63 21.91
N GLY A 306 21.48 22.24 20.72
CA GLY A 306 22.35 21.92 19.58
C GLY A 306 21.81 20.83 18.65
N GLY A 307 20.58 20.36 18.87
CA GLY A 307 19.91 19.37 18.01
C GLY A 307 19.42 19.97 16.70
N SER A 308 18.84 19.14 15.85
CA SER A 308 18.29 19.55 14.55
C SER A 308 16.81 19.20 14.42
N ALA A 309 16.08 19.98 13.64
CA ALA A 309 14.71 19.68 13.24
C ALA A 309 14.56 19.84 11.72
N VAL A 310 13.91 18.86 11.08
CA VAL A 310 13.69 18.84 9.63
C VAL A 310 12.19 18.91 9.38
N LEU A 311 11.74 20.04 8.84
CA LEU A 311 10.40 20.20 8.26
C LEU A 311 10.43 19.76 6.80
N ALA A 312 9.33 19.19 6.31
CA ALA A 312 9.19 18.80 4.91
C ALA A 312 7.79 19.21 4.40
N GLU A 313 7.23 18.52 3.41
CA GLU A 313 5.87 18.72 2.87
C GLU A 313 5.75 20.06 2.11
N THR A 314 6.40 20.15 0.95
CA THR A 314 6.51 21.40 0.17
C THR A 314 5.14 21.98 -0.21
N ASP A 315 4.19 21.15 -0.61
CA ASP A 315 2.83 21.55 -0.94
C ASP A 315 2.06 22.08 0.30
N GLU A 316 2.31 21.50 1.49
CA GLU A 316 1.74 21.96 2.76
C GLU A 316 2.40 23.24 3.30
N LEU A 317 3.30 23.89 2.57
CA LEU A 317 3.83 25.21 2.93
C LEU A 317 3.50 26.29 1.91
N ILE A 318 2.79 25.92 0.85
CA ILE A 318 2.34 26.87 -0.18
C ILE A 318 1.24 27.77 0.38
N GLY A 319 1.45 29.08 0.28
CA GLY A 319 0.64 30.10 0.94
C GLY A 319 1.14 30.49 2.34
N ALA A 320 2.14 29.81 2.87
CA ALA A 320 2.78 30.12 4.15
C ALA A 320 4.22 30.63 4.01
N GLU A 321 4.64 31.01 2.80
CA GLU A 321 6.01 31.43 2.49
C GLU A 321 6.44 32.60 3.39
N SER A 322 5.56 33.59 3.61
CA SER A 322 5.84 34.73 4.49
C SER A 322 6.11 34.33 5.96
N TRP A 323 5.48 33.24 6.43
CA TRP A 323 5.72 32.70 7.77
C TRP A 323 7.06 31.96 7.83
N VAL A 324 7.32 31.08 6.86
CA VAL A 324 8.57 30.30 6.81
C VAL A 324 9.78 31.23 6.69
N LEU A 325 9.66 32.26 5.83
CA LEU A 325 10.71 33.23 5.54
C LEU A 325 10.74 34.42 6.51
N SER A 326 9.90 34.41 7.55
CA SER A 326 9.88 35.46 8.58
C SER A 326 11.21 35.64 9.34
N LYS A 327 12.05 34.60 9.33
CA LYS A 327 13.40 34.59 9.92
C LYS A 327 14.27 33.51 9.29
N VAL A 328 15.33 33.92 8.57
CA VAL A 328 16.21 33.01 7.80
C VAL A 328 17.69 33.26 8.10
N ARG A 329 18.56 32.29 7.78
CA ARG A 329 20.03 32.43 7.87
C ARG A 329 20.57 33.41 6.84
N SER A 330 20.09 33.37 5.61
CA SER A 330 20.60 34.22 4.52
C SER A 330 19.57 34.38 3.41
N ALA A 331 19.81 35.35 2.52
CA ALA A 331 19.03 35.52 1.29
C ALA A 331 19.12 34.28 0.37
N ALA A 332 20.25 33.56 0.36
CA ALA A 332 20.40 32.34 -0.42
C ALA A 332 19.46 31.22 0.06
N VAL A 333 19.33 31.03 1.37
CA VAL A 333 18.39 30.05 1.97
C VAL A 333 16.95 30.43 1.63
N ALA A 334 16.60 31.72 1.74
CA ALA A 334 15.27 32.19 1.38
C ALA A 334 14.95 31.99 -0.11
N ARG A 335 15.90 32.31 -0.99
CA ARG A 335 15.77 32.11 -2.44
C ARG A 335 15.58 30.63 -2.76
N ARG A 336 16.39 29.76 -2.16
CA ARG A 336 16.32 28.32 -2.37
C ARG A 336 14.97 27.72 -1.97
N PHE A 337 14.39 28.19 -0.87
CA PHE A 337 13.03 27.78 -0.46
C PHE A 337 11.98 28.15 -1.52
N VAL A 338 12.03 29.38 -2.06
CA VAL A 338 11.07 29.85 -3.08
C VAL A 338 11.26 29.13 -4.42
N GLU A 339 12.50 28.87 -4.82
CA GLU A 339 12.83 28.07 -6.01
C GLU A 339 12.22 26.67 -5.89
N MET A 340 12.41 26.01 -4.75
CA MET A 340 11.87 24.68 -4.48
C MET A 340 10.33 24.64 -4.52
N VAL A 341 9.67 25.64 -3.96
CA VAL A 341 8.19 25.79 -4.07
C VAL A 341 7.76 25.93 -5.53
N SER A 342 8.54 26.65 -6.34
CA SER A 342 8.23 26.87 -7.76
C SER A 342 8.45 25.60 -8.59
N GLU A 343 9.56 24.89 -8.36
CA GLU A 343 9.86 23.58 -8.97
C GLU A 343 8.76 22.55 -8.62
N PHE A 344 8.24 22.56 -7.39
CA PHE A 344 7.16 21.68 -6.98
C PHE A 344 5.86 22.00 -7.73
N ARG A 345 5.50 23.29 -7.85
CA ARG A 345 4.32 23.73 -8.63
C ARG A 345 4.42 23.31 -10.10
N GLU A 346 5.61 23.43 -10.69
CA GLU A 346 5.87 22.98 -12.05
C GLU A 346 5.64 21.48 -12.20
N ARG A 347 6.17 20.67 -11.29
CA ARG A 347 5.97 19.22 -11.27
C ARG A 347 4.50 18.82 -11.19
N LEU A 348 3.69 19.51 -10.39
CA LEU A 348 2.24 19.27 -10.36
C LEU A 348 1.57 19.63 -11.69
N GLY A 349 2.05 20.69 -12.35
CA GLY A 349 1.57 21.13 -13.66
C GLY A 349 1.72 20.08 -14.76
N TRP A 350 2.76 19.24 -14.70
CA TRP A 350 2.95 18.11 -15.63
C TRP A 350 1.80 17.10 -15.57
N HIS A 351 1.04 17.08 -14.47
CA HIS A 351 -0.07 16.16 -14.24
C HIS A 351 -1.45 16.85 -14.33
N SER A 352 -1.49 18.08 -14.85
CA SER A 352 -2.68 18.94 -14.80
C SER A 352 -3.24 19.09 -13.38
N GLN A 353 -2.37 19.03 -12.37
CA GLN A 353 -2.73 19.22 -10.96
C GLN A 353 -2.24 20.59 -10.47
N THR A 354 -2.92 21.08 -9.43
CA THR A 354 -2.57 22.31 -8.73
C THR A 354 -2.53 22.05 -7.22
N VAL A 355 -1.95 22.97 -6.48
CA VAL A 355 -1.73 22.83 -5.02
C VAL A 355 -3.05 22.91 -4.25
N GLU A 356 -4.06 23.55 -4.84
CA GLU A 356 -5.42 23.68 -4.35
C GLU A 356 -6.18 22.34 -4.31
N ALA A 357 -5.64 21.29 -4.95
CA ALA A 357 -6.17 19.92 -4.86
C ALA A 357 -6.01 19.29 -3.45
N ASN A 358 -5.22 19.91 -2.58
CA ASN A 358 -5.09 19.65 -1.14
C ASN A 358 -5.80 20.81 -0.41
N PRO A 359 -6.60 20.67 0.67
CA PRO A 359 -6.93 19.52 1.54
C PRO A 359 -7.78 18.37 0.96
N SER A 360 -7.67 17.18 1.59
CA SER A 360 -8.53 16.02 1.27
C SER A 360 -9.98 16.22 1.72
N VAL A 361 -10.91 15.43 1.17
CA VAL A 361 -12.34 15.47 1.54
C VAL A 361 -12.54 15.24 3.05
N GLY A 362 -11.77 14.33 3.66
CA GLY A 362 -11.80 14.10 5.10
C GLY A 362 -11.30 15.31 5.91
N ASN A 363 -10.27 16.02 5.43
CA ASN A 363 -9.78 17.24 6.07
C ASN A 363 -10.82 18.38 5.99
N ASN A 364 -11.50 18.52 4.84
CA ASN A 364 -12.58 19.49 4.62
C ASN A 364 -13.70 19.30 5.65
N TYR A 365 -14.18 18.08 5.81
CA TYR A 365 -15.22 17.76 6.79
C TYR A 365 -14.84 18.20 8.22
N ARG A 366 -13.55 18.16 8.56
CA ARG A 366 -13.01 18.53 9.89
C ARG A 366 -12.56 20.00 9.99
N GLY A 367 -12.97 20.87 9.08
CA GLY A 367 -12.83 22.31 9.20
C GLY A 367 -11.52 22.90 8.66
N LEU A 368 -10.81 22.17 7.78
CA LEU A 368 -9.73 22.74 6.96
C LEU A 368 -10.31 23.16 5.61
N TYR A 369 -10.53 24.46 5.41
CA TYR A 369 -11.39 24.93 4.30
C TYR A 369 -10.68 24.96 2.96
N ASN A 370 -9.35 25.17 2.97
CA ASN A 370 -8.52 25.30 1.80
C ASN A 370 -7.02 25.15 2.16
N ILE A 371 -6.17 25.12 1.13
CA ILE A 371 -4.73 24.94 1.28
C ILE A 371 -4.07 26.03 2.13
N ALA A 372 -4.47 27.30 2.00
CA ALA A 372 -3.87 28.38 2.79
C ALA A 372 -4.00 28.16 4.30
N LEU A 373 -5.17 27.75 4.79
CA LEU A 373 -5.35 27.43 6.21
C LEU A 373 -4.51 26.23 6.65
N LYS A 374 -4.46 25.19 5.81
CA LYS A 374 -3.67 23.99 6.08
C LYS A 374 -2.19 24.35 6.16
N SER A 375 -1.68 25.13 5.20
CA SER A 375 -0.28 25.50 5.12
C SER A 375 0.16 26.44 6.21
N LEU A 376 -0.66 27.43 6.58
CA LEU A 376 -0.38 28.29 7.74
C LEU A 376 -0.31 27.46 9.02
N GLY A 377 -1.22 26.50 9.18
CA GLY A 377 -1.20 25.57 10.31
C GLY A 377 0.04 24.67 10.33
N ALA A 378 0.45 24.13 9.18
CA ALA A 378 1.67 23.32 9.04
C ALA A 378 2.94 24.15 9.36
N ALA A 379 3.00 25.39 8.88
CA ALA A 379 4.12 26.29 9.10
C ALA A 379 4.36 26.64 10.59
N THR A 380 3.35 26.48 11.46
CA THR A 380 3.53 26.65 12.92
C THR A 380 4.48 25.62 13.56
N LYS A 381 4.81 24.52 12.86
CA LYS A 381 5.91 23.61 13.24
C LYS A 381 7.27 24.32 13.26
N LYS A 382 7.37 25.50 12.64
CA LYS A 382 8.48 26.45 12.80
C LYS A 382 8.02 27.59 13.73
N PRO A 383 8.47 27.63 14.99
CA PRO A 383 8.22 28.78 15.86
C PRO A 383 8.76 30.07 15.25
N ALA A 384 8.09 31.19 15.54
CA ALA A 384 8.41 32.49 14.94
C ALA A 384 9.84 32.99 15.27
N ASP A 385 10.37 32.63 16.44
CA ASP A 385 11.73 33.02 16.87
C ASP A 385 12.83 32.07 16.37
N VAL A 386 12.47 30.90 15.83
CA VAL A 386 13.40 29.94 15.22
C VAL A 386 13.72 30.38 13.80
N ARG A 387 15.02 30.36 13.47
CA ARG A 387 15.55 30.70 12.15
C ARG A 387 15.56 29.48 11.24
N LEU A 388 15.15 29.63 9.98
CA LEU A 388 15.42 28.63 8.93
C LEU A 388 16.91 28.67 8.55
N ASP A 389 17.63 27.57 8.82
CA ASP A 389 19.06 27.45 8.63
C ASP A 389 19.45 26.95 7.24
N ASP A 390 18.71 25.99 6.68
CA ASP A 390 19.02 25.41 5.37
C ASP A 390 17.78 24.83 4.66
N VAL A 391 17.91 24.63 3.34
CA VAL A 391 16.93 24.01 2.46
C VAL A 391 17.61 22.93 1.64
N ILE A 392 17.21 21.67 1.86
CA ILE A 392 17.83 20.48 1.27
C ILE A 392 16.87 19.73 0.35
N GLU A 393 17.42 18.99 -0.61
CA GLU A 393 16.67 18.08 -1.47
C GLU A 393 16.16 16.85 -0.73
N TYR A 394 15.15 16.20 -1.32
CA TYR A 394 14.56 14.97 -0.80
C TYR A 394 15.63 13.90 -0.52
N GLY A 395 15.78 13.47 0.74
CA GLY A 395 16.75 12.46 1.16
C GLY A 395 18.21 12.92 1.19
N GLN A 396 18.50 14.19 0.91
CA GLN A 396 19.85 14.75 1.03
C GLN A 396 20.28 14.72 2.50
N ARG A 397 21.50 14.25 2.77
CA ARG A 397 21.99 14.13 4.14
C ARG A 397 22.16 15.49 4.80
N VAL A 398 21.70 15.60 6.04
CA VAL A 398 22.12 16.67 6.94
C VAL A 398 23.59 16.43 7.31
N ALA A 399 24.47 17.38 7.00
CA ALA A 399 25.91 17.23 7.18
C ALA A 399 26.32 17.25 8.66
N ALA A 400 27.49 16.67 8.96
CA ALA A 400 28.02 16.66 10.32
C ALA A 400 28.66 18.03 10.66
N GLU A 401 28.80 18.36 11.94
CA GLU A 401 29.58 19.54 12.33
C GLU A 401 31.03 19.33 11.87
N GLY A 402 31.58 20.26 11.06
CA GLY A 402 32.95 20.22 10.55
C GLY A 402 33.11 19.89 9.06
N ASP A 403 32.02 19.58 8.35
CA ASP A 403 32.04 19.54 6.88
C ASP A 403 32.15 20.99 6.37
N GLU A 404 33.36 21.44 6.02
CA GLU A 404 33.64 22.84 5.64
C GLU A 404 32.80 23.30 4.44
N GLU A 405 32.35 24.58 4.51
CA GLU A 405 31.62 25.37 3.49
C GLU A 405 32.37 25.53 2.12
N GLY A 406 33.45 24.77 1.86
CA GLY A 406 34.31 24.92 0.69
C GLY A 406 34.31 23.77 -0.33
N SER A 407 33.60 22.66 -0.10
CA SER A 407 33.71 21.47 -0.97
C SER A 407 32.81 21.48 -2.22
N GLY A 408 31.94 22.48 -2.39
CA GLY A 408 30.94 22.50 -3.46
C GLY A 408 29.91 21.36 -3.39
N ARG A 409 29.91 20.58 -2.30
CA ARG A 409 28.97 19.47 -2.04
C ARG A 409 27.97 19.94 -1.00
N GLY A 410 26.73 20.15 -1.41
CA GLY A 410 25.67 20.69 -0.57
C GLY A 410 25.38 19.80 0.64
N GLY A 411 25.78 20.23 1.83
CA GLY A 411 25.44 19.57 3.08
C GLY A 411 25.21 20.62 4.17
N SER A 412 24.05 20.56 4.85
CA SER A 412 23.68 21.47 5.95
C SER A 412 24.51 21.19 7.19
N SER A 413 25.20 22.19 7.77
CA SER A 413 25.87 22.03 9.07
C SER A 413 24.90 21.50 10.14
N ARG A 414 25.28 20.47 10.91
CA ARG A 414 24.47 19.91 12.01
C ARG A 414 24.10 20.99 13.05
N GLY A 415 22.86 20.96 13.52
CA GLY A 415 22.32 21.85 14.54
C GLY A 415 21.56 23.04 13.95
N GLY A 416 20.22 23.01 13.99
CA GLY A 416 19.39 24.04 13.39
C GLY A 416 18.01 23.58 12.92
N TYR A 417 17.28 24.48 12.25
CA TYR A 417 15.99 24.20 11.62
C TYR A 417 16.15 24.12 10.10
N ILE A 418 15.83 22.98 9.51
CA ILE A 418 16.08 22.67 8.11
C ILE A 418 14.74 22.40 7.43
N PHE A 419 14.59 22.82 6.18
CA PHE A 419 13.49 22.42 5.32
C PHE A 419 13.98 21.41 4.27
N MET A 420 13.24 20.33 4.05
CA MET A 420 13.54 19.31 3.04
C MET A 420 12.43 19.25 1.99
N ASN A 421 12.79 19.23 0.71
CA ASN A 421 11.84 19.00 -0.36
C ASN A 421 11.16 17.63 -0.20
N SER A 422 9.83 17.59 -0.22
CA SER A 422 9.06 16.35 -0.29
C SER A 422 7.60 16.64 -0.69
N PRO A 423 6.84 15.63 -1.15
CA PRO A 423 5.39 15.75 -1.21
C PRO A 423 4.79 15.67 0.20
N GLY A 424 3.55 16.11 0.37
CA GLY A 424 2.76 16.02 1.60
C GLY A 424 2.25 14.62 1.90
N ASN A 425 2.45 13.66 1.00
CA ASN A 425 2.29 12.24 1.32
C ASN A 425 3.23 11.85 2.47
N ASP A 426 2.64 11.39 3.57
CA ASP A 426 3.31 11.30 4.85
C ASP A 426 4.47 10.30 4.87
N ILE A 427 4.31 9.15 4.24
CA ILE A 427 5.34 8.10 4.25
C ILE A 427 6.45 8.37 3.25
N GLU A 428 6.10 8.92 2.09
CA GLU A 428 7.10 9.41 1.12
C GLU A 428 7.98 10.48 1.80
N SER A 429 7.37 11.47 2.45
CA SER A 429 8.09 12.52 3.16
C SER A 429 9.00 11.97 4.27
N ILE A 430 8.48 11.07 5.13
CA ILE A 430 9.27 10.45 6.21
C ILE A 430 10.46 9.66 5.65
N ALA A 431 10.30 8.92 4.55
CA ALA A 431 11.41 8.16 3.98
C ALA A 431 12.58 9.08 3.59
N GLY A 432 12.29 10.24 3.00
CA GLY A 432 13.29 11.29 2.75
C GLY A 432 13.91 11.82 4.05
N GLN A 433 13.11 12.13 5.06
CA GLN A 433 13.61 12.70 6.33
C GLN A 433 14.52 11.70 7.08
N VAL A 434 14.17 10.41 7.09
CA VAL A 434 14.98 9.36 7.70
C VAL A 434 16.25 9.14 6.89
N ALA A 435 16.19 9.10 5.55
CA ALA A 435 17.38 9.04 4.71
C ALA A 435 18.31 10.24 4.90
N ALA A 436 17.75 11.42 5.17
CA ALA A 436 18.51 12.63 5.51
C ALA A 436 19.22 12.55 6.88
N GLY A 437 18.80 11.63 7.75
CA GLY A 437 19.45 11.34 9.04
C GLY A 437 18.58 11.59 10.29
N CYS A 438 17.27 11.80 10.15
CA CYS A 438 16.37 11.97 11.30
C CYS A 438 16.26 10.66 12.10
N ASN A 439 16.54 10.72 13.40
CA ASN A 439 16.58 9.56 14.29
C ASN A 439 15.45 9.50 15.33
N ILE A 440 14.48 10.42 15.21
CA ILE A 440 13.16 10.40 15.86
C ILE A 440 12.15 11.14 14.98
N ILE A 441 10.90 10.67 14.92
CA ILE A 441 9.83 11.28 14.13
C ILE A 441 8.77 11.84 15.07
N PHE A 442 8.40 13.11 14.89
CA PHE A 442 7.19 13.69 15.44
C PHE A 442 6.11 13.69 14.37
N PHE A 443 5.10 12.87 14.60
CA PHE A 443 4.01 12.67 13.66
C PHE A 443 2.74 13.29 14.24
N THR A 444 2.38 14.47 13.73
CA THR A 444 1.18 15.20 14.19
C THR A 444 -0.05 14.73 13.43
N THR A 445 -1.15 14.45 14.15
CA THR A 445 -2.38 13.94 13.52
C THR A 445 -3.63 14.37 14.27
N GLY A 446 -4.60 14.95 13.56
CA GLY A 446 -5.93 15.19 14.13
C GLY A 446 -6.85 13.98 14.04
N ASN A 447 -6.61 13.14 13.03
CA ASN A 447 -7.44 11.97 12.78
C ASN A 447 -6.97 10.71 13.53
N GLY A 448 -5.74 10.70 14.05
CA GLY A 448 -5.17 9.53 14.72
C GLY A 448 -4.56 8.53 13.73
N SER A 449 -3.74 9.02 12.80
CA SER A 449 -2.94 8.14 11.94
C SER A 449 -1.98 7.28 12.74
N ILE A 450 -1.91 6.01 12.32
CA ILE A 450 -1.11 4.95 12.93
C ILE A 450 0.18 4.68 12.14
N THR A 451 0.54 5.58 11.21
CA THR A 451 1.77 5.54 10.41
C THR A 451 3.00 5.38 11.30
N ASN A 452 3.89 4.44 10.95
CA ASN A 452 5.20 4.24 11.56
C ASN A 452 6.24 3.88 10.50
N PHE A 453 7.50 4.24 10.77
CA PHE A 453 8.66 3.88 9.94
C PHE A 453 9.49 2.77 10.61
N PRO A 454 10.01 1.76 9.87
CA PRO A 454 10.65 0.58 10.48
C PRO A 454 11.91 0.89 11.30
N LEU A 455 12.72 1.87 10.86
CA LEU A 455 14.04 2.11 11.45
C LEU A 455 14.06 3.18 12.55
N VAL A 456 12.99 3.98 12.69
CA VAL A 456 13.01 5.21 13.50
C VAL A 456 11.74 5.30 14.35
N PRO A 457 11.86 5.52 15.67
CA PRO A 457 10.69 5.63 16.55
C PRO A 457 9.81 6.82 16.15
N THR A 458 8.51 6.57 16.05
CA THR A 458 7.51 7.56 15.64
C THR A 458 6.63 7.94 16.83
N CYS A 459 6.86 9.13 17.38
CA CYS A 459 6.04 9.72 18.43
C CYS A 459 4.79 10.37 17.83
N LYS A 460 3.62 9.77 18.04
CA LYS A 460 2.34 10.27 17.50
C LYS A 460 1.69 11.29 18.44
N ILE A 461 1.45 12.49 17.91
CA ILE A 461 0.92 13.65 18.62
C ILE A 461 -0.49 13.96 18.13
N VAL A 462 -1.49 13.72 18.98
CA VAL A 462 -2.91 13.90 18.64
C VAL A 462 -3.39 15.31 18.98
N THR A 463 -4.07 15.98 18.05
CA THR A 463 -4.42 17.40 18.17
C THR A 463 -5.58 17.71 19.14
N ASN A 464 -6.42 16.71 19.45
CA ASN A 464 -7.59 16.87 20.32
C ASN A 464 -7.73 15.71 21.32
N THR A 465 -8.22 16.01 22.53
CA THR A 465 -8.24 15.06 23.64
C THR A 465 -9.29 13.97 23.48
N GLY A 466 -10.46 14.28 22.90
CA GLY A 466 -11.49 13.28 22.61
C GLY A 466 -10.97 12.14 21.71
N ARG A 467 -10.20 12.48 20.66
CA ARG A 467 -9.56 11.48 19.79
C ARG A 467 -8.46 10.72 20.52
N PHE A 468 -7.62 11.41 21.29
CA PHE A 468 -6.57 10.76 22.07
C PHE A 468 -7.13 9.72 23.03
N SER A 469 -8.20 10.04 23.77
CA SER A 469 -8.83 9.08 24.69
C SER A 469 -9.38 7.84 23.99
N ARG A 470 -9.93 7.99 22.77
CA ARG A 470 -10.42 6.85 21.97
C ARG A 470 -9.30 5.97 21.42
N LEU A 471 -8.14 6.54 21.15
CA LEU A 471 -7.00 5.88 20.50
C LEU A 471 -5.79 5.76 21.45
N ALA A 472 -6.01 5.76 22.76
CA ALA A 472 -4.93 5.88 23.75
C ALA A 472 -3.91 4.73 23.69
N ALA A 473 -4.29 3.56 23.20
CA ALA A 473 -3.38 2.44 22.98
C ALA A 473 -2.40 2.68 21.82
N ASP A 474 -2.83 3.46 20.83
CA ASP A 474 -2.17 3.68 19.55
C ASP A 474 -1.47 5.05 19.45
N MET A 475 -1.56 5.90 20.48
CA MET A 475 -1.09 7.29 20.48
C MET A 475 -0.13 7.57 21.64
N ASP A 476 0.84 8.47 21.42
CA ASP A 476 1.89 8.75 22.40
C ASP A 476 1.64 10.05 23.18
N VAL A 477 1.11 11.09 22.53
CA VAL A 477 0.98 12.45 23.09
C VAL A 477 -0.41 13.03 22.82
N ASN A 478 -1.02 13.62 23.86
CA ASN A 478 -2.25 14.40 23.77
C ASN A 478 -1.93 15.91 23.69
N ALA A 479 -1.85 16.48 22.49
CA ALA A 479 -1.73 17.93 22.32
C ALA A 479 -3.06 18.67 22.56
N GLY A 480 -4.19 17.96 22.48
CA GLY A 480 -5.51 18.50 22.80
C GLY A 480 -5.64 19.07 24.21
N ALA A 481 -4.80 18.61 25.15
CA ALA A 481 -4.73 19.15 26.49
C ALA A 481 -4.45 20.67 26.52
N TYR A 482 -3.85 21.23 25.46
CA TYR A 482 -3.70 22.68 25.28
C TYR A 482 -5.05 23.37 25.11
N LEU A 483 -5.95 22.78 24.32
CA LEU A 483 -7.32 23.27 24.12
C LEU A 483 -8.15 23.18 25.41
N ASP A 484 -7.82 22.21 26.27
CA ASP A 484 -8.43 22.02 27.59
C ASP A 484 -7.85 22.95 28.68
N GLY A 485 -6.90 23.82 28.33
CA GLY A 485 -6.33 24.84 29.21
C GLY A 485 -4.97 24.51 29.82
N THR A 486 -4.32 23.40 29.44
CA THR A 486 -2.94 23.12 29.87
C THR A 486 -1.97 24.08 29.17
N PRO A 487 -1.06 24.77 29.88
CA PRO A 487 -0.08 25.65 29.25
C PRO A 487 0.84 24.92 28.27
N MET A 488 1.15 25.55 27.13
CA MET A 488 2.00 24.97 26.08
C MET A 488 3.41 24.65 26.62
N GLU A 489 3.94 25.46 27.52
CA GLU A 489 5.25 25.26 28.16
C GLU A 489 5.26 23.95 28.96
N THR A 490 4.17 23.65 29.68
CA THR A 490 4.05 22.41 30.45
C THR A 490 4.03 21.18 29.54
N LEU A 491 3.27 21.25 28.44
CA LEU A 491 3.23 20.17 27.45
C LEU A 491 4.59 19.99 26.76
N THR A 492 5.27 21.10 26.44
CA THR A 492 6.60 21.08 25.82
C THR A 492 7.60 20.33 26.69
N ASP A 493 7.64 20.63 28.00
CA ASP A 493 8.53 19.95 28.94
C ASP A 493 8.24 18.45 29.04
N GLN A 494 6.96 18.06 29.09
CA GLN A 494 6.54 16.66 29.15
C GLN A 494 6.96 15.89 27.89
N VAL A 495 6.71 16.47 26.72
CA VAL A 495 7.05 15.84 25.43
C VAL A 495 8.55 15.81 25.20
N LEU A 496 9.31 16.82 25.62
CA LEU A 496 10.76 16.78 25.56
C LEU A 496 11.34 15.64 26.40
N ARG A 497 10.84 15.42 27.62
CA ARG A 497 11.27 14.27 28.45
C ARG A 497 10.88 12.94 27.82
N LEU A 498 9.67 12.84 27.25
CA LEU A 498 9.25 11.65 26.52
C LEU A 498 10.16 11.38 25.32
N THR A 499 10.52 12.42 24.56
CA THR A 499 11.42 12.35 23.41
C THR A 499 12.76 11.73 23.80
N LEU A 500 13.38 12.23 24.88
CA LEU A 500 14.65 11.67 25.38
C LEU A 500 14.51 10.23 25.90
N ALA A 501 13.39 9.90 26.55
CA ALA A 501 13.12 8.54 26.99
C ALA A 501 12.94 7.57 25.80
N VAL A 502 12.22 8.00 24.75
CA VAL A 502 12.02 7.24 23.51
C VAL A 502 13.36 7.04 22.79
N SER A 503 14.15 8.10 22.65
CA SER A 503 15.52 8.02 22.11
C SER A 503 16.42 7.08 22.91
N SER A 504 16.20 6.99 24.23
CA SER A 504 16.90 6.09 25.14
C SER A 504 16.44 4.63 25.09
N GLY A 505 15.39 4.30 24.33
CA GLY A 505 14.92 2.92 24.16
C GLY A 505 13.49 2.66 24.63
N ARG A 506 12.77 3.65 25.18
CA ARG A 506 11.34 3.48 25.46
C ARG A 506 10.58 3.28 24.14
N GLY A 507 9.79 2.21 24.05
CA GLY A 507 8.97 1.92 22.88
C GLY A 507 7.81 2.90 22.74
N THR A 508 7.63 3.45 21.54
CA THR A 508 6.44 4.21 21.12
C THR A 508 5.23 3.29 20.96
N ALA A 509 4.03 3.87 20.87
CA ALA A 509 2.81 3.12 20.56
C ALA A 509 2.92 2.34 19.24
N GLY A 510 3.57 2.93 18.24
CA GLY A 510 3.82 2.29 16.95
C GLY A 510 4.72 1.07 17.03
N GLU A 511 5.84 1.18 17.76
CA GLU A 511 6.78 0.06 17.91
C GLU A 511 6.15 -1.14 18.62
N ARG A 512 5.19 -0.92 19.54
CA ARG A 512 4.51 -2.01 20.26
C ARG A 512 3.61 -2.85 19.35
N THR A 513 3.13 -2.32 18.23
CA THR A 513 2.32 -3.08 17.28
C THR A 513 3.16 -3.89 16.31
N GLY A 514 4.45 -3.57 16.18
CA GLY A 514 5.38 -4.20 15.23
C GLY A 514 5.03 -3.93 13.76
N ARG A 515 4.26 -2.87 13.49
CA ARG A 515 3.75 -2.55 12.15
C ARG A 515 4.30 -1.21 11.66
N SER A 516 4.93 -1.25 10.49
CA SER A 516 5.57 -0.10 9.84
C SER A 516 5.61 -0.32 8.33
N GLN A 517 5.88 0.74 7.58
CA GLN A 517 5.98 0.67 6.13
C GLN A 517 6.89 1.76 5.57
N VAL A 518 7.31 1.57 4.32
CA VAL A 518 8.16 2.51 3.59
C VAL A 518 7.52 2.79 2.24
N SER A 519 7.56 4.05 1.83
CA SER A 519 7.21 4.52 0.50
C SER A 519 8.24 5.57 0.12
N ILE A 520 8.76 5.52 -1.10
CA ILE A 520 9.73 6.48 -1.63
C ILE A 520 8.99 7.37 -2.62
N TRP A 521 9.35 8.65 -2.72
CA TRP A 521 8.73 9.58 -3.66
C TRP A 521 8.64 8.98 -5.06
N ARG A 522 7.40 8.74 -5.50
CA ARG A 522 7.07 7.85 -6.60
C ARG A 522 7.50 8.33 -7.98
N ALA A 523 7.82 7.36 -8.84
CA ALA A 523 8.07 7.53 -10.27
C ALA A 523 6.76 7.79 -11.02
N TRP A 524 6.25 9.03 -10.96
CA TRP A 524 5.07 9.39 -11.72
C TRP A 524 5.41 9.47 -13.23
N PRO A 525 4.50 9.04 -14.12
CA PRO A 525 4.81 8.84 -15.53
C PRO A 525 4.92 10.15 -16.32
N GLN A 526 4.29 11.24 -15.87
CA GLN A 526 4.33 12.52 -16.58
C GLN A 526 5.52 13.35 -16.14
N THR A 527 6.31 13.78 -17.10
CA THR A 527 7.48 14.64 -16.91
C THR A 527 7.33 15.99 -17.62
N SER A 528 6.19 16.22 -18.28
CA SER A 528 5.84 17.46 -18.99
C SER A 528 4.32 17.55 -19.21
N ALA A 529 3.81 18.74 -19.48
CA ALA A 529 2.40 18.94 -19.83
C ALA A 529 2.05 18.34 -21.20
N GLU A 530 3.01 18.32 -22.14
CA GLU A 530 2.86 17.69 -23.46
C GLU A 530 2.69 16.17 -23.34
N GLY A 531 3.46 15.54 -22.45
CA GLY A 531 3.32 14.10 -22.15
C GLY A 531 1.91 13.76 -21.67
N TYR A 532 1.37 14.58 -20.77
CA TYR A 532 0.00 14.43 -20.29
C TYR A 532 -1.02 14.53 -21.42
N ALA A 533 -0.92 15.56 -22.26
CA ALA A 533 -1.85 15.77 -23.37
C ALA A 533 -1.83 14.61 -24.37
N ALA A 534 -0.65 14.04 -24.66
CA ALA A 534 -0.52 12.87 -25.52
C ALA A 534 -1.18 11.63 -24.89
N ALA A 535 -0.95 11.38 -23.60
CA ALA A 535 -1.55 10.27 -22.88
C ALA A 535 -3.09 10.40 -22.77
N ALA A 536 -3.59 11.61 -22.55
CA ALA A 536 -5.03 11.91 -22.50
C ALA A 536 -5.73 11.80 -23.87
N ALA A 537 -4.99 11.91 -24.97
CA ALA A 537 -5.51 11.77 -26.33
C ALA A 537 -5.52 10.32 -26.85
N ALA A 538 -4.99 9.36 -26.07
CA ALA A 538 -4.98 7.95 -26.46
C ALA A 538 -6.41 7.42 -26.65
N PRO A 539 -6.66 6.58 -27.68
CA PRO A 539 -7.98 6.02 -27.92
C PRO A 539 -8.44 5.15 -26.75
N GLU A 540 -9.69 5.34 -26.34
CA GLU A 540 -10.31 4.59 -25.26
C GLU A 540 -10.53 3.11 -25.65
N PRO A 541 -10.36 2.16 -24.71
CA PRO A 541 -10.67 0.77 -24.95
C PRO A 541 -12.15 0.55 -25.32
N THR A 542 -12.39 -0.35 -26.27
CA THR A 542 -13.73 -0.55 -26.86
C THR A 542 -14.64 -1.49 -26.08
N GLY A 543 -14.07 -2.32 -25.19
CA GLY A 543 -14.72 -3.44 -24.52
C GLY A 543 -14.98 -4.66 -25.43
N ALA A 544 -14.60 -4.60 -26.71
CA ALA A 544 -14.88 -5.65 -27.69
C ALA A 544 -13.78 -6.72 -27.71
N ALA A 545 -14.17 -7.99 -27.70
CA ALA A 545 -13.23 -9.11 -27.83
C ALA A 545 -12.57 -9.10 -29.22
N ILE A 546 -11.30 -9.53 -29.27
CA ILE A 546 -10.53 -9.66 -30.51
C ILE A 546 -10.95 -10.91 -31.27
N SER A 547 -11.22 -10.77 -32.57
CA SER A 547 -11.53 -11.89 -33.46
C SER A 547 -10.27 -12.69 -33.83
N LEU A 548 -10.40 -14.03 -33.82
CA LEU A 548 -9.30 -14.95 -34.16
C LEU A 548 -9.43 -15.45 -35.60
N ALA A 549 -8.31 -15.52 -36.33
CA ALA A 549 -8.30 -16.00 -37.72
C ALA A 549 -8.88 -17.41 -37.85
N PRO A 550 -9.66 -17.71 -38.90
CA PRO A 550 -10.13 -19.07 -39.18
C PRO A 550 -8.95 -20.04 -39.33
N LEU A 551 -9.08 -21.25 -38.78
CA LEU A 551 -8.15 -22.33 -39.09
C LEU A 551 -8.32 -22.70 -40.57
N LEU A 552 -7.41 -22.22 -41.44
CA LEU A 552 -7.35 -22.73 -42.79
C LEU A 552 -7.04 -24.23 -42.72
N PRO A 553 -7.88 -25.11 -43.28
CA PRO A 553 -7.48 -26.49 -43.51
C PRO A 553 -6.28 -26.41 -44.46
N ARG A 554 -5.10 -26.84 -44.02
CA ARG A 554 -3.91 -26.86 -44.88
C ARG A 554 -4.28 -27.53 -46.21
N LEU A 555 -4.21 -26.75 -47.27
CA LEU A 555 -4.54 -27.11 -48.65
C LEU A 555 -3.97 -28.48 -49.02
N ALA A 556 -4.84 -29.34 -49.53
CA ALA A 556 -4.47 -30.48 -50.34
C ALA A 556 -3.73 -30.00 -51.61
N ARG A 557 -2.39 -30.17 -51.62
CA ARG A 557 -1.43 -30.41 -52.73
C ARG A 557 -1.40 -29.50 -54.00
N ALA A 558 -0.18 -29.28 -54.53
CA ALA A 558 0.44 -29.90 -55.74
C ALA A 558 1.66 -29.09 -56.28
N PRO A 559 2.49 -29.56 -57.24
CA PRO A 559 3.07 -30.90 -57.48
C PRO A 559 4.62 -30.87 -57.66
N GLY A 560 5.31 -31.97 -57.32
CA GLY A 560 6.62 -32.29 -57.92
C GLY A 560 7.86 -32.08 -57.04
N GLU A 561 7.95 -32.76 -55.91
CA GLU A 561 9.26 -33.11 -55.33
C GLU A 561 9.11 -34.43 -54.57
N ALA A 562 10.00 -35.39 -54.88
CA ALA A 562 9.93 -36.77 -54.38
C ALA A 562 10.38 -36.83 -52.91
N PRO A 563 9.68 -37.54 -52.00
CA PRO A 563 10.17 -37.73 -50.65
C PRO A 563 11.23 -38.83 -50.61
N ALA A 564 12.39 -38.53 -50.03
CA ALA A 564 13.30 -39.53 -49.50
C ALA A 564 12.63 -40.25 -48.32
N ALA A 565 12.80 -41.57 -48.28
CA ALA A 565 12.08 -42.50 -47.42
C ALA A 565 12.36 -42.33 -45.91
N LEU A 566 11.30 -42.41 -45.10
CA LEU A 566 11.35 -42.80 -43.69
C LEU A 566 10.75 -44.22 -43.56
N PRO A 567 11.43 -45.17 -42.89
CA PRO A 567 10.96 -46.55 -42.74
C PRO A 567 10.07 -46.70 -41.50
N GLY A 568 9.01 -47.50 -41.62
CA GLY A 568 8.23 -47.98 -40.47
C GLY A 568 6.72 -48.01 -40.72
N ALA A 569 6.27 -48.97 -41.52
CA ALA A 569 4.85 -49.22 -41.75
C ALA A 569 4.18 -49.83 -40.50
N LEU A 570 3.14 -49.16 -39.99
CA LEU A 570 2.09 -49.84 -39.22
C LEU A 570 1.15 -50.52 -40.22
N THR A 571 1.14 -51.85 -40.17
CA THR A 571 0.26 -52.71 -40.96
C THR A 571 -1.20 -52.48 -40.60
N ALA A 572 -2.06 -52.54 -41.62
CA ALA A 572 -3.51 -52.39 -41.54
C ALA A 572 -4.14 -53.31 -40.48
N ALA A 573 -4.97 -52.70 -39.62
CA ALA A 573 -5.87 -53.41 -38.73
C ALA A 573 -7.27 -53.51 -39.37
N ASP A 574 -7.78 -54.73 -39.33
CA ASP A 574 -9.11 -55.29 -39.58
C ASP A 574 -10.32 -54.31 -39.67
N PRO A 575 -11.07 -54.28 -40.79
CA PRO A 575 -12.26 -53.44 -40.95
C PRO A 575 -13.51 -53.92 -40.17
N ASP A 576 -13.46 -55.05 -39.45
CA ASP A 576 -14.62 -55.58 -38.69
C ASP A 576 -14.53 -55.47 -37.15
N ALA A 577 -13.54 -54.73 -36.62
CA ALA A 577 -13.48 -54.46 -35.18
C ALA A 577 -14.51 -53.39 -34.75
N LYS A 578 -15.65 -53.83 -34.20
CA LYS A 578 -16.61 -52.96 -33.50
C LYS A 578 -15.90 -52.16 -32.39
N PRO A 579 -16.06 -50.84 -32.32
CA PRO A 579 -15.42 -50.04 -31.29
C PRO A 579 -16.03 -50.39 -29.93
N SER A 580 -15.18 -50.83 -29.00
CA SER A 580 -15.55 -50.93 -27.60
C SER A 580 -15.73 -49.52 -27.04
N ALA A 581 -16.93 -49.26 -26.55
CA ALA A 581 -17.25 -48.05 -25.81
C ALA A 581 -16.44 -48.03 -24.50
N SER A 582 -15.36 -47.25 -24.48
CA SER A 582 -14.78 -46.67 -23.25
C SER A 582 -14.68 -45.17 -23.49
N GLY A 583 -15.43 -44.41 -22.70
CA GLY A 583 -15.88 -43.07 -23.05
C GLY A 583 -14.79 -42.01 -22.97
N ALA A 584 -14.46 -41.42 -24.12
CA ALA A 584 -14.00 -40.05 -24.19
C ALA A 584 -15.21 -39.14 -23.99
N SER A 585 -15.25 -38.40 -22.87
CA SER A 585 -16.30 -37.42 -22.60
C SER A 585 -16.22 -36.29 -23.64
N ALA A 586 -17.36 -35.93 -24.23
CA ALA A 586 -17.53 -34.82 -25.16
C ALA A 586 -17.50 -33.42 -24.48
N ALA A 587 -16.87 -33.30 -23.31
CA ALA A 587 -16.78 -32.06 -22.54
C ALA A 587 -15.32 -31.55 -22.55
N GLY A 588 -15.11 -30.26 -22.81
CA GLY A 588 -13.79 -29.61 -22.82
C GLY A 588 -13.04 -29.69 -21.47
N PRO A 589 -11.81 -29.15 -21.36
CA PRO A 589 -11.01 -29.24 -20.14
C PRO A 589 -11.78 -28.70 -18.93
N SER A 590 -11.73 -29.42 -17.81
CA SER A 590 -12.48 -29.11 -16.58
C SER A 590 -11.59 -29.14 -15.34
N PHE A 591 -11.98 -28.41 -14.29
CA PHE A 591 -11.31 -28.37 -13.00
C PHE A 591 -12.29 -28.62 -11.85
N SER A 592 -11.77 -29.06 -10.71
CA SER A 592 -12.56 -29.20 -9.47
C SER A 592 -12.80 -27.83 -8.87
N ALA A 593 -14.04 -27.35 -8.96
CA ALA A 593 -14.43 -26.02 -8.56
C ALA A 593 -15.24 -26.04 -7.26
N LEU A 594 -15.06 -24.99 -6.47
CA LEU A 594 -15.93 -24.63 -5.36
C LEU A 594 -17.07 -23.77 -5.86
N ARG A 595 -18.23 -23.94 -5.24
CA ARG A 595 -19.35 -23.03 -5.43
C ARG A 595 -19.07 -21.72 -4.70
N SER A 596 -19.19 -20.57 -5.37
CA SER A 596 -19.14 -19.24 -4.76
C SER A 596 -20.48 -18.53 -4.91
N SER A 597 -20.88 -17.75 -3.89
CA SER A 597 -22.09 -16.91 -3.97
C SER A 597 -21.82 -15.73 -4.90
N GLY A 598 -22.42 -15.76 -6.10
CA GLY A 598 -22.45 -14.62 -7.01
C GLY A 598 -23.61 -13.66 -6.69
N PRO A 599 -23.82 -12.62 -7.52
CA PRO A 599 -25.06 -11.82 -7.51
C PRO A 599 -26.32 -12.71 -7.50
N PRO A 600 -27.46 -12.22 -6.97
CA PRO A 600 -28.70 -13.00 -6.87
C PRO A 600 -29.05 -13.69 -8.21
N GLY A 601 -29.10 -15.04 -8.21
CA GLY A 601 -29.43 -15.84 -9.39
C GLY A 601 -28.25 -16.40 -10.19
N THR A 602 -27.00 -16.07 -9.81
CA THR A 602 -25.79 -16.61 -10.46
C THR A 602 -24.97 -17.49 -9.51
N THR A 603 -24.44 -18.61 -10.01
CA THR A 603 -23.48 -19.46 -9.29
C THR A 603 -22.13 -19.36 -9.99
N ALA A 604 -21.14 -18.77 -9.33
CA ALA A 604 -19.78 -18.71 -9.86
C ALA A 604 -18.99 -19.95 -9.39
N TRP A 605 -18.22 -20.54 -10.31
CA TRP A 605 -17.32 -21.66 -10.04
C TRP A 605 -15.90 -21.15 -9.90
N VAL A 606 -15.26 -21.47 -8.76
CA VAL A 606 -13.98 -20.89 -8.39
C VAL A 606 -12.99 -21.91 -7.87
N ALA A 607 -11.70 -21.67 -8.09
CA ALA A 607 -10.63 -22.49 -7.53
C ALA A 607 -10.51 -22.34 -6.00
N ASP A 608 -10.66 -21.11 -5.50
CA ASP A 608 -10.48 -20.73 -4.10
C ASP A 608 -11.67 -19.91 -3.60
N ARG A 609 -11.98 -20.06 -2.30
CA ARG A 609 -12.91 -19.20 -1.56
C ARG A 609 -12.13 -18.36 -0.55
N ILE A 610 -11.83 -17.13 -0.93
CA ILE A 610 -10.97 -16.20 -0.19
C ILE A 610 -11.84 -15.28 0.67
N ALA A 611 -11.46 -15.13 1.94
CA ALA A 611 -11.90 -14.02 2.77
C ALA A 611 -10.89 -12.88 2.66
N LEU A 612 -11.33 -11.74 2.12
CA LEU A 612 -10.47 -10.60 1.82
C LEU A 612 -10.58 -9.52 2.90
N VAL A 613 -9.47 -9.02 3.41
CA VAL A 613 -9.41 -7.74 4.15
C VAL A 613 -8.73 -6.71 3.25
N LEU A 614 -9.51 -5.77 2.74
CA LEU A 614 -9.07 -4.79 1.77
C LEU A 614 -8.91 -3.41 2.44
N PRO A 615 -7.67 -2.97 2.72
CA PRO A 615 -7.43 -1.63 3.27
C PRO A 615 -7.72 -0.57 2.20
N THR A 616 -8.40 0.54 2.52
CA THR A 616 -8.61 1.66 1.58
C THR A 616 -7.49 2.70 1.63
N SER A 617 -6.49 2.49 2.48
CA SER A 617 -5.41 3.44 2.70
C SER A 617 -4.11 2.72 3.04
N LEU A 618 -3.01 3.37 2.69
CA LEU A 618 -1.67 3.01 3.14
C LEU A 618 -1.61 2.82 4.68
N CYS A 619 -2.24 3.68 5.47
CA CYS A 619 -2.23 3.58 6.94
C CYS A 619 -2.93 2.32 7.47
N SER A 620 -4.01 1.88 6.82
CA SER A 620 -4.77 0.69 7.23
C SER A 620 -4.18 -0.63 6.72
N GLY A 621 -3.25 -0.58 5.76
CA GLY A 621 -2.65 -1.77 5.15
C GLY A 621 -2.00 -2.72 6.17
N GLN A 622 -1.24 -2.18 7.11
CA GLN A 622 -0.57 -2.99 8.12
C GLN A 622 -1.53 -3.59 9.16
N VAL A 623 -2.66 -2.93 9.41
CA VAL A 623 -3.71 -3.47 10.29
C VAL A 623 -4.45 -4.60 9.58
N ALA A 624 -4.75 -4.44 8.28
CA ALA A 624 -5.34 -5.52 7.49
C ALA A 624 -4.46 -6.78 7.51
N GLN A 625 -3.15 -6.62 7.32
CA GLN A 625 -2.21 -7.74 7.40
C GLN A 625 -2.21 -8.38 8.79
N LEU A 626 -2.21 -7.57 9.87
CA LEU A 626 -2.27 -8.07 11.24
C LEU A 626 -3.50 -8.93 11.51
N VAL A 627 -4.68 -8.50 11.06
CA VAL A 627 -5.92 -9.24 11.21
C VAL A 627 -5.88 -10.55 10.44
N VAL A 628 -5.37 -10.52 9.21
CA VAL A 628 -5.26 -11.72 8.36
C VAL A 628 -4.25 -12.72 8.91
N ASP A 629 -3.13 -12.27 9.48
CA ASP A 629 -2.17 -13.14 10.17
C ASP A 629 -2.86 -13.91 11.31
N ARG A 630 -3.60 -13.20 12.18
CA ARG A 630 -4.36 -13.81 13.30
C ARG A 630 -5.40 -14.82 12.82
N LEU A 631 -6.16 -14.48 11.78
CA LEU A 631 -7.20 -15.33 11.21
C LEU A 631 -6.62 -16.57 10.54
N ASN A 632 -5.52 -16.45 9.80
CA ASN A 632 -4.84 -17.59 9.19
C ASN A 632 -4.18 -18.51 10.22
N ASP A 633 -3.61 -17.96 11.30
CA ASP A 633 -3.09 -18.76 12.42
C ASP A 633 -4.19 -19.59 13.09
N ARG A 634 -5.37 -18.98 13.28
CA ARG A 634 -6.55 -19.70 13.77
C ARG A 634 -7.02 -20.76 12.79
N LEU A 635 -7.13 -20.42 11.50
CA LEU A 635 -7.52 -21.34 10.44
C LEU A 635 -6.60 -22.57 10.40
N ALA A 636 -5.29 -22.38 10.59
CA ALA A 636 -4.32 -23.46 10.67
C ALA A 636 -4.55 -24.36 11.91
N ARG A 637 -4.82 -23.77 13.08
CA ARG A 637 -5.16 -24.52 14.30
C ARG A 637 -6.45 -25.33 14.14
N GLU A 638 -7.49 -24.74 13.57
CA GLU A 638 -8.77 -25.43 13.31
C GLU A 638 -8.57 -26.64 12.39
N ARG A 639 -7.83 -26.48 11.29
CA ARG A 639 -7.51 -27.58 10.36
C ARG A 639 -6.70 -28.70 11.03
N ALA A 640 -5.72 -28.36 11.87
CA ALA A 640 -4.96 -29.34 12.63
C ALA A 640 -5.86 -30.12 13.61
N SER A 641 -6.79 -29.44 14.29
CA SER A 641 -7.71 -30.07 15.25
C SER A 641 -8.79 -30.95 14.58
N GLY A 642 -9.31 -30.55 13.41
CA GLY A 642 -10.25 -31.34 12.63
C GLY A 642 -9.64 -32.64 12.08
N SER A 643 -8.35 -32.59 11.70
CA SER A 643 -7.58 -33.77 11.29
C SER A 643 -7.38 -34.77 12.45
N ALA A 644 -7.17 -34.29 13.68
CA ALA A 644 -7.02 -35.13 14.86
C ALA A 644 -8.34 -35.86 15.25
N THR A 645 -9.50 -35.23 15.06
CA THR A 645 -10.81 -35.86 15.30
C THR A 645 -11.17 -36.94 14.26
N ALA A 646 -10.65 -36.86 13.04
CA ALA A 646 -10.83 -37.90 12.02
C ALA A 646 -9.96 -39.14 12.29
N ALA A 647 -8.80 -38.99 12.93
CA ALA A 647 -7.88 -40.08 13.26
C ALA A 647 -8.20 -40.79 14.60
N GLY A 648 -9.07 -40.22 15.45
CA GLY A 648 -9.34 -40.70 16.81
C GLY A 648 -10.54 -41.64 17.01
N SER A 649 -11.31 -41.98 15.97
CA SER A 649 -12.53 -42.81 16.14
C SER A 649 -12.29 -44.33 16.06
N ALA A 650 -11.03 -44.79 16.09
CA ALA A 650 -10.71 -46.21 16.17
C ALA A 650 -9.82 -46.51 17.38
N SER A 651 -10.43 -47.05 18.44
CA SER A 651 -9.87 -47.98 19.45
C SER A 651 -10.03 -47.57 20.93
N LYS A 652 -11.08 -48.18 21.52
CA LYS A 652 -11.16 -48.85 22.84
C LYS A 652 -11.00 -48.05 24.14
N ALA A 653 -12.12 -48.03 24.85
CA ALA A 653 -12.27 -48.02 26.31
C ALA A 653 -11.46 -49.12 27.02
N VAL A 654 -10.99 -48.84 28.24
CA VAL A 654 -10.92 -49.77 29.41
C VAL A 654 -10.67 -48.97 30.71
N SER A 655 -11.47 -49.29 31.76
CA SER A 655 -11.40 -49.15 33.24
C SER A 655 -10.28 -48.30 33.92
N GLY A 656 -10.47 -47.56 35.02
CA GLY A 656 -11.32 -47.75 36.21
C GLY A 656 -10.45 -48.05 37.46
N GLY A 657 -10.39 -47.15 38.47
CA GLY A 657 -9.75 -47.40 39.77
C GLY A 657 -9.39 -46.13 40.59
N PRO A 658 -9.34 -46.16 41.94
CA PRO A 658 -10.03 -45.17 42.79
C PRO A 658 -9.15 -44.13 43.54
N ALA A 659 -9.83 -43.17 44.17
CA ALA A 659 -9.37 -41.96 44.86
C ALA A 659 -8.92 -42.13 46.34
N SER A 660 -8.19 -41.12 46.87
CA SER A 660 -8.32 -40.43 48.20
C SER A 660 -6.96 -39.85 48.71
N PRO A 661 -6.88 -38.90 49.69
CA PRO A 661 -7.80 -37.84 50.14
C PRO A 661 -7.18 -36.41 50.33
N ASP A 662 -8.08 -35.44 50.57
CA ASP A 662 -8.05 -34.00 51.03
C ASP A 662 -7.00 -33.55 52.11
N PRO A 663 -6.90 -32.25 52.58
CA PRO A 663 -7.91 -31.16 52.59
C PRO A 663 -7.50 -29.65 52.41
N ALA A 664 -8.55 -28.86 52.11
CA ALA A 664 -8.98 -27.53 52.64
C ALA A 664 -8.19 -26.22 52.38
N ASP A 665 -8.88 -25.21 51.82
CA ASP A 665 -9.37 -24.07 52.60
C ASP A 665 -10.54 -23.28 51.94
N GLU A 666 -11.32 -22.60 52.76
CA GLU A 666 -12.72 -22.15 52.60
C GLU A 666 -12.98 -20.90 51.72
N ALA A 667 -14.13 -20.86 51.02
CA ALA A 667 -14.87 -19.62 50.69
C ALA A 667 -16.38 -19.89 50.47
N LEU A 668 -17.21 -18.99 51.02
CA LEU A 668 -18.69 -19.00 51.14
C LEU A 668 -19.48 -18.92 49.81
N PRO A 669 -20.78 -19.32 49.78
CA PRO A 669 -21.49 -19.74 48.56
C PRO A 669 -22.16 -18.61 47.78
N SER A 670 -22.12 -18.71 46.45
CA SER A 670 -22.95 -17.94 45.51
C SER A 670 -24.25 -18.70 45.18
N PRO A 671 -25.37 -18.02 44.86
CA PRO A 671 -26.65 -18.67 44.56
C PRO A 671 -26.58 -19.52 43.28
N PRO A 672 -27.44 -20.54 43.12
CA PRO A 672 -27.35 -21.47 41.99
C PRO A 672 -27.71 -20.74 40.68
N LEU A 673 -26.69 -20.54 39.84
CA LEU A 673 -26.90 -20.25 38.43
C LEU A 673 -27.56 -21.48 37.79
N SER A 674 -28.71 -21.25 37.15
CA SER A 674 -29.30 -22.20 36.20
C SER A 674 -28.22 -22.70 35.23
N PRO A 675 -28.23 -23.97 34.80
CA PRO A 675 -27.24 -24.46 33.85
C PRO A 675 -27.36 -23.60 32.59
N ALA A 676 -26.30 -22.83 32.31
CA ALA A 676 -26.15 -22.16 31.04
C ALA A 676 -26.32 -23.22 29.95
N ALA A 677 -27.22 -22.95 28.99
CA ALA A 677 -27.26 -23.70 27.76
C ALA A 677 -25.82 -23.79 27.22
N PRO A 678 -25.37 -24.95 26.70
CA PRO A 678 -24.02 -25.08 26.17
C PRO A 678 -23.81 -23.94 25.19
N ALA A 679 -22.78 -23.11 25.43
CA ALA A 679 -22.37 -22.09 24.48
C ALA A 679 -22.23 -22.78 23.13
N ALA A 680 -23.04 -22.38 22.15
CA ALA A 680 -22.95 -22.90 20.80
C ALA A 680 -21.48 -22.80 20.37
N ALA A 681 -20.89 -23.92 19.95
CA ALA A 681 -19.51 -23.93 19.49
C ALA A 681 -19.36 -22.85 18.41
N ALA A 682 -18.31 -22.02 18.51
CA ALA A 682 -18.06 -20.98 17.52
C ALA A 682 -18.01 -21.62 16.11
N PRO A 683 -18.59 -20.96 15.09
CA PRO A 683 -18.61 -21.49 13.73
C PRO A 683 -17.18 -21.70 13.23
N SER A 684 -16.90 -22.86 12.60
CA SER A 684 -15.56 -23.17 12.10
C SER A 684 -15.28 -22.37 10.82
N LEU A 685 -14.23 -21.57 10.85
CA LEU A 685 -13.70 -20.84 9.68
C LEU A 685 -13.19 -21.84 8.63
N ALA A 686 -12.60 -22.94 9.07
CA ALA A 686 -12.03 -23.98 8.21
C ALA A 686 -13.03 -24.68 7.28
N ARG A 687 -14.34 -24.53 7.52
CA ARG A 687 -15.42 -25.08 6.67
C ARG A 687 -15.85 -24.18 5.52
N HIS A 688 -15.49 -22.89 5.56
CA HIS A 688 -16.07 -21.86 4.67
C HIS A 688 -15.03 -21.19 3.76
N VAL A 689 -13.78 -21.07 4.22
CA VAL A 689 -12.72 -20.34 3.50
C VAL A 689 -11.47 -21.19 3.28
N THR A 690 -10.84 -21.02 2.11
CA THR A 690 -9.55 -21.65 1.82
C THR A 690 -8.41 -20.89 2.50
N ARG A 691 -8.49 -19.56 2.56
CA ARG A 691 -7.51 -18.67 3.22
C ARG A 691 -8.06 -17.26 3.43
N PHE A 692 -7.46 -16.54 4.37
CA PHE A 692 -7.62 -15.09 4.51
C PHE A 692 -6.49 -14.37 3.77
N VAL A 693 -6.81 -13.28 3.09
CA VAL A 693 -5.84 -12.47 2.34
C VAL A 693 -6.02 -11.00 2.70
N ALA A 694 -4.91 -10.29 2.91
CA ALA A 694 -4.87 -8.84 2.96
C ALA A 694 -4.14 -8.31 1.72
N LEU A 695 -4.54 -7.13 1.25
CA LEU A 695 -3.91 -6.45 0.12
C LEU A 695 -3.36 -5.07 0.52
N PRO A 696 -2.30 -5.01 1.36
CA PRO A 696 -1.69 -3.76 1.77
C PRO A 696 -1.02 -3.06 0.58
N HIS A 697 -1.35 -1.78 0.35
CA HIS A 697 -0.84 -1.01 -0.78
C HIS A 697 -0.39 0.39 -0.34
N THR A 698 0.34 1.10 -1.21
CA THR A 698 0.81 2.45 -0.93
C THR A 698 -0.10 3.58 -1.40
N GLU A 699 -1.20 3.24 -2.07
CA GLU A 699 -2.19 4.20 -2.58
C GLU A 699 -3.26 4.61 -1.55
N GLY A 700 -4.18 5.49 -1.96
CA GLY A 700 -5.35 5.94 -1.18
C GLY A 700 -5.11 7.19 -0.32
N CYS A 701 -3.85 7.60 -0.15
CA CYS A 701 -3.44 8.81 0.58
C CYS A 701 -2.45 9.65 -0.24
N GLY A 702 -2.50 10.97 -0.06
CA GLY A 702 -1.46 11.90 -0.52
C GLY A 702 -1.11 11.82 -2.01
N SER A 703 -2.09 11.61 -2.89
CA SER A 703 -1.91 11.59 -4.35
C SER A 703 -3.08 12.24 -5.05
N SER A 704 -2.86 13.09 -6.06
CA SER A 704 -3.87 13.81 -6.84
C SER A 704 -3.87 13.39 -8.30
N GLY A 705 -4.98 13.63 -9.01
CA GLY A 705 -5.23 13.17 -10.37
C GLY A 705 -6.42 12.20 -10.48
N PRO A 706 -6.81 11.82 -11.70
CA PRO A 706 -7.81 10.77 -11.94
C PRO A 706 -7.37 9.42 -11.33
N MET A 707 -8.12 8.91 -10.36
CA MET A 707 -7.82 7.66 -9.63
C MET A 707 -8.57 6.45 -10.20
N ALA A 708 -8.84 6.43 -11.50
CA ALA A 708 -9.68 5.41 -12.13
C ALA A 708 -9.07 4.00 -11.98
N GLU A 709 -7.78 3.86 -12.22
CA GLU A 709 -7.07 2.57 -12.10
C GLU A 709 -6.99 2.11 -10.63
N TYR A 710 -6.84 3.05 -9.68
CA TYR A 710 -6.89 2.72 -8.25
C TYR A 710 -8.27 2.19 -7.87
N PHE A 711 -9.34 2.89 -8.25
CA PHE A 711 -10.71 2.45 -7.98
C PHE A 711 -11.03 1.11 -8.66
N ALA A 712 -10.66 0.96 -9.95
CA ALA A 712 -10.84 -0.28 -10.69
C ALA A 712 -10.09 -1.45 -10.04
N SER A 713 -8.88 -1.21 -9.53
CA SER A 713 -8.11 -2.24 -8.80
C SER A 713 -8.83 -2.70 -7.53
N MET A 714 -9.31 -1.74 -6.73
CA MET A 714 -10.00 -1.99 -5.47
C MET A 714 -11.33 -2.71 -5.69
N ALA A 715 -12.16 -2.20 -6.60
CA ALA A 715 -13.46 -2.78 -6.94
C ALA A 715 -13.30 -4.16 -7.60
N GLY A 716 -12.36 -4.31 -8.53
CA GLY A 716 -12.08 -5.58 -9.21
C GLY A 716 -11.68 -6.69 -8.24
N HIS A 717 -10.85 -6.38 -7.24
CA HIS A 717 -10.48 -7.36 -6.20
C HIS A 717 -11.62 -7.68 -5.25
N LEU A 718 -12.36 -6.65 -4.81
CA LEU A 718 -13.49 -6.83 -3.91
C LEU A 718 -14.61 -7.67 -4.55
N LEU A 719 -14.81 -7.50 -5.86
CA LEU A 719 -15.82 -8.19 -6.66
C LEU A 719 -15.28 -9.43 -7.39
N HIS A 720 -14.02 -9.81 -7.13
CA HIS A 720 -13.38 -10.93 -7.79
C HIS A 720 -14.15 -12.23 -7.51
N PRO A 721 -14.37 -13.13 -8.49
CA PRO A 721 -15.20 -14.33 -8.30
C PRO A 721 -14.76 -15.21 -7.12
N GLY A 722 -13.45 -15.36 -6.93
CA GLY A 722 -12.85 -16.13 -5.84
C GLY A 722 -12.93 -15.48 -4.45
N VAL A 723 -13.38 -14.23 -4.33
CA VAL A 723 -13.59 -13.56 -3.04
C VAL A 723 -15.00 -13.87 -2.54
N TRP A 724 -15.08 -14.69 -1.49
CA TRP A 724 -16.35 -15.08 -0.86
C TRP A 724 -16.97 -13.90 -0.10
N ARG A 725 -16.19 -13.28 0.78
CA ARG A 725 -16.58 -12.14 1.63
C ARG A 725 -15.40 -11.19 1.77
N GLY A 726 -15.68 -9.90 1.81
CA GLY A 726 -14.66 -8.85 1.92
C GLY A 726 -14.94 -7.92 3.08
N ALA A 727 -13.92 -7.60 3.89
CA ALA A 727 -13.99 -6.52 4.87
C ALA A 727 -13.14 -5.34 4.37
N LEU A 728 -13.77 -4.19 4.17
CA LEU A 728 -13.05 -2.96 3.86
C LEU A 728 -12.64 -2.26 5.15
N LEU A 729 -11.35 -1.95 5.22
CA LEU A 729 -10.74 -1.29 6.36
C LEU A 729 -10.26 0.10 5.98
N GLU A 730 -11.06 1.09 6.37
CA GLU A 730 -10.69 2.48 6.21
C GLU A 730 -9.93 2.99 7.44
N HIS A 731 -9.12 4.03 7.23
CA HIS A 731 -8.55 4.78 8.34
C HIS A 731 -9.47 5.95 8.67
N GLY A 732 -9.89 6.74 7.68
CA GLY A 732 -10.77 7.92 7.75
C GLY A 732 -10.14 9.20 7.18
N CYS A 733 -8.93 9.11 6.61
CA CYS A 733 -8.16 10.20 5.98
C CYS A 733 -8.06 10.09 4.45
N GLU A 734 -8.31 8.90 3.92
CA GLU A 734 -8.14 8.50 2.54
C GLU A 734 -9.03 9.28 1.56
N LYS A 735 -8.68 9.19 0.28
CA LYS A 735 -9.49 9.76 -0.81
C LYS A 735 -10.74 8.92 -1.10
N LEU A 736 -10.62 7.58 -1.04
CA LEU A 736 -11.70 6.64 -1.30
C LEU A 736 -12.34 6.16 0.00
N HIS A 737 -13.49 6.72 0.34
CA HIS A 737 -14.25 6.34 1.53
C HIS A 737 -15.08 5.07 1.31
N ASN A 738 -15.42 4.38 2.41
CA ASN A 738 -16.30 3.21 2.38
C ASN A 738 -17.63 3.46 1.64
N ASP A 739 -18.18 4.68 1.71
CA ASP A 739 -19.45 5.04 1.04
C ASP A 739 -19.37 4.96 -0.50
N GLU A 740 -18.21 5.29 -1.09
CA GLU A 740 -17.98 5.18 -2.53
C GLU A 740 -17.88 3.71 -2.95
N MET A 741 -17.19 2.88 -2.15
CA MET A 741 -17.11 1.44 -2.38
C MET A 741 -18.47 0.74 -2.22
N ARG A 742 -19.33 1.22 -1.31
CA ARG A 742 -20.72 0.76 -1.22
C ARG A 742 -21.50 1.04 -2.51
N ALA A 743 -21.30 2.21 -3.11
CA ALA A 743 -21.92 2.53 -4.40
C ALA A 743 -21.43 1.58 -5.50
N ALA A 744 -20.13 1.29 -5.53
CA ALA A 744 -19.54 0.31 -6.45
C ALA A 744 -20.17 -1.09 -6.30
N VAL A 745 -20.30 -1.56 -5.05
CA VAL A 745 -20.93 -2.84 -4.71
C VAL A 745 -22.39 -2.89 -5.16
N ARG A 746 -23.17 -1.83 -4.91
CA ARG A 746 -24.56 -1.73 -5.36
C ARG A 746 -24.68 -1.70 -6.89
N ALA A 747 -23.85 -0.91 -7.56
CA ALA A 747 -23.79 -0.83 -9.01
C ALA A 747 -23.43 -2.19 -9.64
N ALA A 748 -22.66 -3.00 -8.91
CA ALA A 748 -22.33 -4.37 -9.29
C ALA A 748 -23.42 -5.42 -8.98
N GLY A 749 -24.59 -5.00 -8.49
CA GLY A 749 -25.69 -5.90 -8.15
C GLY A 749 -25.42 -6.79 -6.94
N ARG A 750 -24.47 -6.42 -6.08
CA ARG A 750 -24.12 -7.16 -4.87
C ARG A 750 -24.69 -6.53 -3.60
N SER A 751 -24.98 -7.38 -2.60
CA SER A 751 -25.48 -6.92 -1.31
C SER A 751 -24.37 -6.26 -0.50
N GLU A 752 -24.67 -5.13 0.15
CA GLU A 752 -23.75 -4.49 1.10
C GLU A 752 -23.50 -5.36 2.34
N ASP A 753 -24.44 -6.26 2.69
CA ASP A 753 -24.33 -7.17 3.83
C ASP A 753 -23.28 -8.27 3.60
N ASP A 754 -22.90 -8.52 2.35
CA ASP A 754 -21.79 -9.41 2.01
C ASP A 754 -20.41 -8.82 2.38
N PHE A 755 -20.38 -7.56 2.82
CA PHE A 755 -19.15 -6.83 3.09
C PHE A 755 -19.10 -6.23 4.49
N GLY A 756 -17.93 -6.33 5.12
CA GLY A 756 -17.63 -5.71 6.40
C GLY A 756 -17.16 -4.28 6.17
N TRP A 757 -17.73 -3.33 6.90
CA TRP A 757 -17.36 -1.91 6.80
C TRP A 757 -16.82 -1.44 8.14
N VAL A 758 -15.52 -1.20 8.20
CA VAL A 758 -14.84 -0.88 9.46
C VAL A 758 -13.87 0.29 9.30
N SER A 759 -13.66 1.03 10.39
CA SER A 759 -12.83 2.23 10.42
C SER A 759 -12.00 2.26 11.69
N VAL A 760 -10.66 2.31 11.55
CA VAL A 760 -9.73 2.34 12.71
C VAL A 760 -10.10 3.48 13.68
N GLN A 761 -10.45 4.64 13.15
CA GLN A 761 -10.67 5.85 13.95
C GLN A 761 -12.03 5.91 14.63
N LEU A 762 -13.05 5.34 14.00
CA LEU A 762 -14.42 5.34 14.51
C LEU A 762 -14.64 4.16 15.45
N ASP A 763 -13.98 3.03 15.20
CA ASP A 763 -14.17 1.79 15.94
C ASP A 763 -13.24 1.64 17.16
N GLY A 764 -12.37 2.62 17.45
CA GLY A 764 -11.61 2.66 18.71
C GLY A 764 -10.19 2.07 18.64
N GLY A 765 -9.53 2.17 17.49
CA GLY A 765 -8.13 1.80 17.32
C GLY A 765 -7.90 0.39 16.79
N ILE A 766 -6.64 -0.03 16.77
CA ILE A 766 -6.19 -1.24 16.07
C ILE A 766 -6.82 -2.51 16.65
N GLU A 767 -6.80 -2.69 17.98
CA GLU A 767 -7.33 -3.91 18.59
C GLU A 767 -8.86 -4.02 18.45
N ALA A 768 -9.58 -2.91 18.63
CA ALA A 768 -11.04 -2.90 18.54
C ALA A 768 -11.51 -3.20 17.11
N VAL A 769 -10.87 -2.60 16.10
CA VAL A 769 -11.20 -2.86 14.70
C VAL A 769 -10.82 -4.28 14.27
N SER A 770 -9.70 -4.80 14.78
CA SER A 770 -9.27 -6.18 14.53
C SER A 770 -10.31 -7.18 15.04
N ALA A 771 -10.73 -7.03 16.30
CA ALA A 771 -11.77 -7.87 16.89
C ALA A 771 -13.12 -7.75 16.15
N LYS A 772 -13.46 -6.54 15.65
CA LYS A 772 -14.68 -6.31 14.87
C LYS A 772 -14.65 -7.06 13.53
N ILE A 773 -13.53 -7.04 12.80
CA ILE A 773 -13.37 -7.80 11.55
C ILE A 773 -13.44 -9.30 11.82
N GLU A 774 -12.71 -9.79 12.82
CA GLU A 774 -12.70 -11.21 13.20
C GLU A 774 -14.13 -11.70 13.50
N LYS A 775 -14.87 -10.98 14.34
CA LYS A 775 -16.26 -11.29 14.68
C LYS A 775 -17.21 -11.19 13.48
N TRP A 776 -16.97 -10.25 12.56
CA TRP A 776 -17.79 -10.13 11.35
C TRP A 776 -17.66 -11.37 10.46
N PHE A 777 -16.44 -11.86 10.21
CA PHE A 777 -16.24 -13.10 9.46
C PHE A 777 -16.84 -14.32 10.17
N GLU A 778 -16.75 -14.39 11.49
CA GLU A 778 -17.44 -15.44 12.27
C GLU A 778 -18.95 -15.40 12.06
N GLY A 779 -19.55 -14.20 12.07
CA GLY A 779 -20.97 -14.00 11.79
C GLY A 779 -21.37 -14.50 10.40
N GLN A 780 -20.58 -14.19 9.38
CA GLN A 780 -20.81 -14.66 8.01
C GLN A 780 -20.76 -16.19 7.91
N CYS A 781 -19.80 -16.85 8.58
CA CYS A 781 -19.74 -18.30 8.66
C CYS A 781 -20.96 -18.90 9.39
N ALA A 782 -21.44 -18.26 10.46
CA ALA A 782 -22.62 -18.73 11.19
C ALA A 782 -23.90 -18.66 10.34
N GLU A 783 -24.09 -17.57 9.62
CA GLU A 783 -25.24 -17.36 8.74
C GLU A 783 -25.27 -18.39 7.59
N GLU A 784 -24.13 -18.65 6.95
CA GLU A 784 -24.03 -19.65 5.88
C GLU A 784 -24.21 -21.08 6.40
N GLN A 785 -23.67 -21.41 7.59
CA GLN A 785 -23.90 -22.70 8.24
C GLN A 785 -25.40 -22.92 8.53
N LEU A 786 -26.10 -21.91 9.08
CA LEU A 786 -27.54 -21.98 9.34
C LEU A 786 -28.35 -22.18 8.05
N ALA A 787 -27.99 -21.50 6.96
CA ALA A 787 -28.63 -21.68 5.67
C ALA A 787 -28.41 -23.11 5.11
N THR A 788 -27.21 -23.66 5.27
CA THR A 788 -26.84 -25.00 4.83
C THR A 788 -27.57 -26.08 5.63
N ASP A 789 -27.64 -25.92 6.96
CA ASP A 789 -28.36 -26.83 7.86
C ASP A 789 -29.88 -26.81 7.57
N ALA A 790 -30.45 -25.63 7.25
CA ALA A 790 -31.86 -25.49 6.87
C ALA A 790 -32.20 -26.16 5.53
N LEU A 791 -31.24 -26.22 4.59
CA LEU A 791 -31.37 -26.93 3.31
C LEU A 791 -31.16 -28.44 3.42
N GLY A 792 -30.74 -28.95 4.59
CA GLY A 792 -30.56 -30.37 4.85
C GLY A 792 -29.40 -31.03 4.12
N SER A 793 -28.46 -30.27 3.53
CA SER A 793 -27.32 -30.83 2.78
C SER A 793 -26.27 -31.46 3.69
N GLY A 794 -26.11 -30.95 4.93
CA GLY A 794 -25.17 -31.46 5.95
C GLY A 794 -23.68 -31.38 5.60
N ALA A 795 -23.34 -31.11 4.33
CA ALA A 795 -21.98 -30.94 3.82
C ALA A 795 -21.51 -29.49 3.99
N ALA A 796 -20.25 -29.28 4.35
CA ALA A 796 -19.69 -27.94 4.42
C ALA A 796 -19.52 -27.35 3.00
N PRO A 797 -19.62 -26.02 2.82
CA PRO A 797 -19.45 -25.39 1.51
C PRO A 797 -18.11 -25.70 0.81
N LEU A 798 -17.04 -25.96 1.57
CA LEU A 798 -15.76 -26.38 1.01
C LEU A 798 -15.69 -27.86 0.59
N ASP A 799 -16.58 -28.70 1.13
CA ASP A 799 -16.68 -30.12 0.77
C ASP A 799 -17.51 -30.30 -0.51
N GLU A 800 -18.36 -29.33 -0.87
CA GLU A 800 -19.10 -29.27 -2.13
C GLU A 800 -18.21 -28.81 -3.29
N THR A 801 -17.43 -29.76 -3.84
CA THR A 801 -16.73 -29.57 -5.11
C THR A 801 -17.52 -30.15 -6.29
N ALA A 802 -17.48 -29.49 -7.44
CA ALA A 802 -18.06 -29.99 -8.68
C ALA A 802 -17.13 -29.75 -9.88
N PRO A 803 -17.20 -30.57 -10.94
CA PRO A 803 -16.47 -30.30 -12.17
C PRO A 803 -17.03 -29.06 -12.86
N ALA A 804 -16.19 -28.06 -13.08
CA ALA A 804 -16.50 -26.88 -13.89
C ALA A 804 -15.65 -26.86 -15.16
N LEU A 805 -16.22 -26.43 -16.28
CA LEU A 805 -15.47 -26.25 -17.52
C LEU A 805 -14.50 -25.07 -17.39
N LEU A 806 -13.30 -25.20 -17.95
CA LEU A 806 -12.28 -24.15 -17.95
C LEU A 806 -12.79 -22.86 -18.63
N SER A 807 -13.72 -22.97 -19.57
CA SER A 807 -14.34 -21.81 -20.23
C SER A 807 -15.18 -20.92 -19.29
N THR A 808 -15.55 -21.42 -18.12
CA THR A 808 -16.20 -20.61 -17.07
C THR A 808 -15.22 -19.75 -16.28
N ALA A 809 -13.91 -20.01 -16.40
CA ALA A 809 -12.86 -19.22 -15.78
C ALA A 809 -12.27 -18.21 -16.77
N VAL A 810 -11.90 -17.03 -16.27
CA VAL A 810 -11.07 -16.07 -16.99
C VAL A 810 -9.61 -16.42 -16.73
N LEU A 811 -8.82 -16.57 -17.79
CA LEU A 811 -7.39 -16.80 -17.71
C LEU A 811 -6.63 -15.52 -18.07
N ALA A 812 -5.48 -15.30 -17.45
CA ALA A 812 -4.55 -14.26 -17.86
C ALA A 812 -3.28 -14.90 -18.43
N VAL A 813 -2.71 -14.29 -19.47
CA VAL A 813 -1.41 -14.68 -20.04
C VAL A 813 -0.49 -13.47 -20.08
N ALA A 814 0.69 -13.56 -19.50
CA ALA A 814 1.64 -12.45 -19.43
C ALA A 814 3.08 -12.93 -19.66
N THR A 815 3.95 -12.02 -20.09
CA THR A 815 5.39 -12.25 -20.23
C THR A 815 6.14 -11.28 -19.32
N ALA A 816 7.14 -11.79 -18.60
CA ALA A 816 8.04 -11.01 -17.76
C ALA A 816 9.40 -10.88 -18.46
N GLY A 817 9.42 -10.03 -19.49
CA GLY A 817 10.53 -9.86 -20.44
C GLY A 817 10.40 -10.73 -21.70
N PRO A 818 11.48 -10.84 -22.50
CA PRO A 818 11.41 -11.43 -23.82
C PRO A 818 10.99 -12.90 -23.83
N VAL A 819 10.13 -13.27 -24.79
CA VAL A 819 9.63 -14.63 -24.96
C VAL A 819 10.23 -15.30 -26.20
N ALA A 820 10.81 -16.50 -26.02
CA ALA A 820 11.34 -17.27 -27.13
C ALA A 820 10.21 -17.85 -28.01
N LEU A 821 10.45 -17.97 -29.32
CA LEU A 821 9.43 -18.40 -30.29
C LEU A 821 8.71 -19.73 -29.94
N PRO A 822 9.37 -20.79 -29.42
CA PRO A 822 8.66 -22.00 -29.00
C PRO A 822 7.66 -21.75 -27.87
N ALA A 823 8.05 -20.96 -26.86
CA ALA A 823 7.18 -20.59 -25.75
C ALA A 823 6.04 -19.69 -26.22
N ALA A 824 6.34 -18.69 -27.05
CA ALA A 824 5.33 -17.81 -27.64
C ALA A 824 4.30 -18.61 -28.46
N SER A 825 4.77 -19.54 -29.30
CA SER A 825 3.91 -20.40 -30.12
C SER A 825 3.00 -21.27 -29.27
N LEU A 826 3.52 -21.86 -28.19
CA LEU A 826 2.73 -22.65 -27.24
C LEU A 826 1.64 -21.80 -26.57
N LEU A 827 2.00 -20.61 -26.08
CA LEU A 827 1.06 -19.68 -25.46
C LEU A 827 -0.02 -19.25 -26.45
N CYS A 828 0.32 -18.82 -27.67
CA CYS A 828 -0.65 -18.44 -28.69
C CYS A 828 -1.61 -19.58 -29.04
N GLN A 829 -1.12 -20.82 -29.15
CA GLN A 829 -1.98 -21.98 -29.41
C GLN A 829 -2.91 -22.28 -28.23
N ALA A 830 -2.42 -22.19 -27.00
CA ALA A 830 -3.24 -22.37 -25.79
C ALA A 830 -4.31 -21.27 -25.65
N ILE A 831 -3.96 -20.01 -25.94
CA ILE A 831 -4.91 -18.88 -25.99
C ILE A 831 -6.01 -19.18 -27.00
N ARG A 832 -5.63 -19.53 -28.24
CA ARG A 832 -6.58 -19.88 -29.31
C ARG A 832 -7.52 -21.01 -28.88
N GLN A 833 -6.98 -22.08 -28.29
CA GLN A 833 -7.77 -23.22 -27.85
C GLN A 833 -8.73 -22.88 -26.70
N ALA A 834 -8.29 -22.08 -25.73
CA ALA A 834 -9.14 -21.60 -24.64
C ALA A 834 -10.32 -20.76 -25.17
N VAL A 835 -10.05 -19.84 -26.10
CA VAL A 835 -11.08 -18.95 -26.69
C VAL A 835 -12.03 -19.71 -27.61
N ILE A 836 -11.55 -20.66 -28.43
CA ILE A 836 -12.41 -21.52 -29.28
C ILE A 836 -13.36 -22.37 -28.42
N ASN A 837 -12.92 -22.79 -27.24
CA ASN A 837 -13.76 -23.50 -26.27
C ASN A 837 -14.74 -22.57 -25.51
N GLY A 838 -14.83 -21.30 -25.90
CA GLY A 838 -15.70 -20.28 -25.33
C GLY A 838 -15.14 -19.58 -24.08
N GLY A 839 -13.87 -19.81 -23.73
CA GLY A 839 -13.22 -19.17 -22.58
C GLY A 839 -12.78 -17.73 -22.83
N SER A 840 -12.44 -17.06 -21.74
CA SER A 840 -11.95 -15.67 -21.75
C SER A 840 -10.48 -15.62 -21.41
N VAL A 841 -9.70 -14.87 -22.19
CA VAL A 841 -8.27 -14.69 -21.98
C VAL A 841 -7.90 -13.21 -22.01
N VAL A 842 -7.13 -12.77 -21.02
CA VAL A 842 -6.63 -11.40 -20.92
C VAL A 842 -5.10 -11.37 -21.07
N VAL A 843 -4.59 -10.50 -21.92
CA VAL A 843 -3.15 -10.26 -22.11
C VAL A 843 -2.86 -8.78 -21.83
N PRO A 844 -1.85 -8.41 -21.02
CA PRO A 844 -1.54 -7.00 -20.81
C PRO A 844 -0.87 -6.39 -22.04
N GLU A 845 -1.11 -5.11 -22.31
CA GLU A 845 -0.52 -4.40 -23.48
C GLU A 845 1.01 -4.36 -23.47
N THR A 846 1.62 -4.53 -22.30
CA THR A 846 3.08 -4.59 -22.10
C THR A 846 3.68 -5.98 -22.32
N SER A 847 2.88 -6.99 -22.65
CA SER A 847 3.38 -8.34 -22.90
C SER A 847 4.11 -8.40 -24.24
N GLU A 848 5.38 -8.80 -24.24
CA GLU A 848 6.15 -9.05 -25.47
C GLU A 848 5.58 -10.17 -26.34
N LEU A 849 4.66 -10.98 -25.80
CA LEU A 849 3.88 -11.94 -26.58
C LEU A 849 3.12 -11.28 -27.75
N LEU A 850 2.65 -10.03 -27.58
CA LEU A 850 1.89 -9.30 -28.60
C LEU A 850 2.73 -9.00 -29.85
N GLU A 851 4.05 -8.89 -29.70
CA GLU A 851 5.00 -8.65 -30.78
C GLU A 851 5.46 -9.94 -31.47
N ALA A 852 5.10 -11.12 -30.94
CA ALA A 852 5.49 -12.39 -31.52
C ALA A 852 4.75 -12.64 -32.85
N PRO A 853 5.41 -13.13 -33.91
CA PRO A 853 4.76 -13.41 -35.20
C PRO A 853 3.58 -14.37 -35.06
N CYS A 854 3.69 -15.38 -34.20
CA CYS A 854 2.61 -16.35 -33.95
C CYS A 854 1.38 -15.73 -33.26
N PHE A 855 1.52 -14.60 -32.57
CA PHE A 855 0.39 -13.85 -32.02
C PHE A 855 -0.31 -13.08 -33.14
N GLN A 856 0.45 -12.42 -34.03
CA GLN A 856 -0.09 -11.72 -35.19
C GLN A 856 -0.84 -12.68 -36.14
N ASP A 857 -0.25 -13.84 -36.43
CA ASP A 857 -0.86 -14.91 -37.22
C ASP A 857 -2.16 -15.46 -36.59
N MET A 858 -2.36 -15.21 -35.29
CA MET A 858 -3.55 -15.65 -34.58
C MET A 858 -4.79 -14.80 -34.90
N LEU A 859 -4.60 -13.53 -35.29
CA LEU A 859 -5.64 -12.51 -35.37
C LEU A 859 -6.26 -12.40 -36.78
N GLU A 860 -7.52 -11.95 -36.86
CA GLU A 860 -8.14 -11.62 -38.14
C GLU A 860 -7.63 -10.27 -38.69
N GLY A 861 -6.97 -10.27 -39.86
CA GLY A 861 -6.54 -9.07 -40.58
C GLY A 861 -5.03 -8.80 -40.48
N GLU A 862 -4.34 -8.67 -41.62
CA GLU A 862 -2.90 -8.40 -41.64
C GLU A 862 -2.58 -6.95 -41.20
N GLY A 863 -1.56 -6.80 -40.34
CA GLY A 863 -0.94 -5.50 -40.04
C GLY A 863 -1.75 -4.56 -39.14
N GLN A 864 -2.74 -5.07 -38.38
CA GLN A 864 -3.52 -4.25 -37.47
C GLN A 864 -2.69 -3.86 -36.24
N LYS A 865 -2.56 -2.56 -35.96
CA LYS A 865 -1.93 -2.09 -34.72
C LYS A 865 -2.80 -2.51 -33.55
N LEU A 866 -2.27 -3.39 -32.70
CA LEU A 866 -2.95 -3.84 -31.48
C LEU A 866 -3.11 -2.67 -30.52
N ALA A 867 -4.36 -2.32 -30.22
CA ALA A 867 -4.71 -1.37 -29.18
C ALA A 867 -5.41 -2.12 -28.04
N PRO A 868 -5.32 -1.63 -26.79
CA PRO A 868 -6.08 -2.19 -25.68
C PRO A 868 -7.58 -2.27 -25.99
N THR A 869 -8.17 -3.44 -25.75
CA THR A 869 -9.61 -3.65 -25.88
C THR A 869 -10.34 -3.41 -24.58
N ILE A 870 -9.67 -3.56 -23.44
CA ILE A 870 -10.24 -3.27 -22.11
C ILE A 870 -9.33 -2.32 -21.32
N ALA A 871 -9.92 -1.53 -20.43
CA ALA A 871 -9.17 -0.68 -19.50
C ALA A 871 -8.49 -1.50 -18.39
N PHE A 872 -7.54 -0.87 -17.70
CA PHE A 872 -6.87 -1.50 -16.56
C PHE A 872 -7.87 -1.88 -15.47
N GLY A 873 -7.91 -3.17 -15.10
CA GLY A 873 -8.84 -3.69 -14.11
C GLY A 873 -10.31 -3.71 -14.52
N GLN A 874 -10.63 -3.49 -15.80
CA GLN A 874 -11.99 -3.67 -16.30
C GLN A 874 -12.36 -5.16 -16.30
N ARG A 875 -13.45 -5.50 -15.60
CA ARG A 875 -13.89 -6.90 -15.47
C ARG A 875 -14.17 -7.55 -16.83
N VAL A 876 -13.74 -8.79 -16.99
CA VAL A 876 -14.08 -9.67 -18.12
C VAL A 876 -14.95 -10.81 -17.60
N LEU A 877 -16.02 -11.12 -18.31
CA LEU A 877 -16.94 -12.20 -17.93
C LEU A 877 -16.45 -13.56 -18.45
N GLY A 878 -16.65 -14.60 -17.65
CA GLY A 878 -16.51 -16.00 -18.08
C GLY A 878 -17.69 -16.46 -18.94
N CYS A 879 -17.55 -17.61 -19.60
CA CYS A 879 -18.64 -18.19 -20.39
C CYS A 879 -19.86 -18.49 -19.50
N GLY A 880 -21.04 -17.99 -19.90
CA GLY A 880 -22.29 -18.18 -19.17
C GLY A 880 -22.48 -17.29 -17.94
N GLU A 881 -21.53 -16.40 -17.65
CA GLU A 881 -21.68 -15.38 -16.62
C GLU A 881 -22.55 -14.22 -17.13
N ALA A 882 -23.53 -13.80 -16.33
CA ALA A 882 -24.41 -12.68 -16.64
C ALA A 882 -24.17 -11.51 -15.69
N TRP A 883 -24.27 -10.28 -16.22
CA TRP A 883 -24.22 -9.04 -15.44
C TRP A 883 -25.58 -8.35 -15.52
N ASP A 884 -26.40 -8.53 -14.47
CA ASP A 884 -27.68 -7.84 -14.34
C ASP A 884 -27.47 -6.52 -13.60
N THR A 885 -27.83 -5.41 -14.26
CA THR A 885 -27.79 -4.09 -13.62
C THR A 885 -29.07 -3.87 -12.82
N PRO A 886 -29.02 -3.50 -11.53
CA PRO A 886 -30.24 -3.23 -10.76
C PRO A 886 -30.93 -1.97 -11.30
N GLY A 887 -32.07 -2.16 -11.98
CA GLY A 887 -33.05 -1.10 -12.23
C GLY A 887 -32.76 -0.17 -13.42
N LYS A 888 -33.22 -0.58 -14.61
CA LYS A 888 -34.07 0.22 -15.52
C LYS A 888 -34.92 -0.77 -16.31
N GLY A 889 -36.24 -0.71 -16.12
CA GLY A 889 -37.17 -1.58 -16.83
C GLY A 889 -37.13 -1.37 -18.35
N GLY A 890 -37.04 -2.48 -19.09
CA GLY A 890 -37.30 -2.56 -20.53
C GLY A 890 -36.21 -3.33 -21.32
N PRO A 891 -36.54 -4.45 -21.99
CA PRO A 891 -35.57 -5.21 -22.80
C PRO A 891 -35.24 -4.58 -24.18
N ASP A 892 -35.80 -3.42 -24.51
CA ASP A 892 -35.59 -2.77 -25.81
C ASP A 892 -35.31 -1.27 -25.64
N ARG A 893 -34.03 -0.89 -25.68
CA ARG A 893 -33.45 0.37 -26.18
C ARG A 893 -32.03 0.53 -25.64
N LEU A 894 -31.05 0.06 -26.39
CA LEU A 894 -29.69 0.63 -26.57
C LEU A 894 -28.85 -0.30 -27.48
N ALA A 895 -29.42 -0.70 -28.62
CA ALA A 895 -28.63 -1.17 -29.76
C ALA A 895 -28.15 0.09 -30.51
N GLY A 896 -27.01 0.63 -30.08
CA GLY A 896 -26.36 1.75 -30.76
C GLY A 896 -25.89 2.86 -29.81
N ALA A 897 -24.71 2.66 -29.20
CA ALA A 897 -23.72 3.69 -28.83
C ALA A 897 -22.64 3.03 -27.93
N ALA A 898 -21.64 2.40 -28.53
CA ALA A 898 -20.42 1.96 -27.82
C ALA A 898 -19.39 3.11 -27.82
N SER A 899 -19.71 4.21 -27.15
CA SER A 899 -18.81 5.37 -27.05
C SER A 899 -18.92 5.98 -25.66
N ARG A 900 -17.83 5.84 -24.89
CA ARG A 900 -17.76 5.71 -23.42
C ARG A 900 -18.19 4.31 -22.99
N GLY A 901 -17.26 3.51 -22.46
CA GLY A 901 -17.67 2.37 -21.64
C GLY A 901 -18.56 2.94 -20.53
N ASP A 902 -19.82 2.52 -20.46
CA ASP A 902 -20.78 3.06 -19.51
C ASP A 902 -20.24 2.86 -18.09
N VAL A 903 -19.78 3.96 -17.45
CA VAL A 903 -19.40 3.98 -16.04
C VAL A 903 -20.68 4.10 -15.24
N VAL A 904 -20.95 3.13 -14.36
CA VAL A 904 -22.05 3.21 -13.39
C VAL A 904 -21.43 3.31 -12.01
N ASP A 905 -21.60 4.48 -11.36
CA ASP A 905 -21.06 4.77 -10.02
C ASP A 905 -19.57 4.39 -9.86
N GLY A 906 -18.75 4.72 -10.86
CA GLY A 906 -17.30 4.46 -10.88
C GLY A 906 -16.88 3.09 -11.38
N VAL A 907 -17.80 2.13 -11.54
CA VAL A 907 -17.51 0.78 -12.04
C VAL A 907 -17.66 0.73 -13.56
N LEU A 908 -16.63 0.24 -14.24
CA LEU A 908 -16.67 -0.01 -15.68
C LEU A 908 -17.56 -1.22 -15.98
N ARG A 909 -18.43 -1.09 -17.01
CA ARG A 909 -19.21 -2.22 -17.52
C ARG A 909 -18.29 -3.40 -17.88
N PRO A 910 -18.63 -4.63 -17.47
CA PRO A 910 -17.82 -5.80 -17.83
C PRO A 910 -17.76 -6.04 -19.34
N ALA A 911 -16.61 -6.49 -19.82
CA ALA A 911 -16.42 -6.97 -21.19
C ALA A 911 -16.95 -8.41 -21.33
N GLY A 912 -17.46 -8.74 -22.53
CA GLY A 912 -17.93 -10.09 -22.85
C GLY A 912 -16.80 -11.11 -22.97
N ALA A 913 -17.14 -12.39 -23.10
CA ALA A 913 -16.15 -13.46 -23.22
C ALA A 913 -15.31 -13.37 -24.52
N GLY A 914 -14.06 -13.83 -24.47
CA GLY A 914 -13.15 -13.87 -25.61
C GLY A 914 -11.71 -13.42 -25.28
N LEU A 915 -10.92 -13.11 -26.30
CA LEU A 915 -9.55 -12.58 -26.16
C LEU A 915 -9.58 -11.06 -25.98
N HIS A 916 -8.91 -10.56 -24.94
CA HIS A 916 -8.81 -9.12 -24.66
C HIS A 916 -7.36 -8.70 -24.40
N ILE A 917 -7.05 -7.46 -24.82
CA ILE A 917 -5.80 -6.78 -24.46
C ILE A 917 -6.12 -5.72 -23.40
N MET A 918 -5.52 -5.83 -22.23
CA MET A 918 -5.70 -4.91 -21.12
C MET A 918 -4.72 -3.75 -21.21
N ALA A 919 -5.24 -2.52 -21.14
CA ALA A 919 -4.40 -1.33 -20.97
C ALA A 919 -3.58 -1.48 -19.67
N CYS A 920 -2.28 -1.24 -19.74
CA CYS A 920 -1.32 -1.40 -18.66
C CYS A 920 -0.38 -0.19 -18.63
N PRO A 921 -0.60 0.78 -17.72
CA PRO A 921 0.15 2.04 -17.69
C PRO A 921 1.58 1.91 -17.16
N THR A 922 2.09 0.69 -17.00
CA THR A 922 3.26 0.36 -16.21
C THR A 922 3.94 -0.90 -16.73
N THR A 923 5.25 -0.98 -16.55
CA THR A 923 6.05 -2.20 -16.82
C THR A 923 6.43 -2.93 -15.53
N ASP A 924 5.95 -2.46 -14.37
CA ASP A 924 6.12 -3.17 -13.11
C ASP A 924 5.27 -4.45 -13.10
N TRP A 925 5.91 -5.57 -12.76
CA TRP A 925 5.29 -6.89 -12.77
C TRP A 925 4.16 -7.03 -11.75
N ALA A 926 4.31 -6.48 -10.53
CA ALA A 926 3.29 -6.58 -9.49
C ALA A 926 2.07 -5.69 -9.82
N GLU A 927 2.30 -4.52 -10.41
CA GLU A 927 1.21 -3.68 -10.91
C GLU A 927 0.48 -4.34 -12.09
N THR A 928 1.21 -4.98 -13.00
CA THR A 928 0.61 -5.73 -14.12
C THR A 928 -0.27 -6.88 -13.63
N LEU A 929 0.22 -7.68 -12.66
CA LEU A 929 -0.57 -8.74 -12.03
C LEU A 929 -1.82 -8.17 -11.36
N THR A 930 -1.71 -7.04 -10.68
CA THR A 930 -2.83 -6.35 -10.05
C THR A 930 -3.92 -6.02 -11.06
N GLY A 931 -3.58 -5.49 -12.22
CA GLY A 931 -4.53 -5.23 -13.30
C GLY A 931 -5.22 -6.50 -13.79
N LEU A 932 -4.43 -7.54 -14.11
CA LEU A 932 -4.94 -8.81 -14.62
C LEU A 932 -5.93 -9.48 -13.66
N VAL A 933 -5.61 -9.48 -12.36
CA VAL A 933 -6.48 -10.05 -11.33
C VAL A 933 -7.73 -9.20 -11.12
N SER A 934 -7.60 -7.87 -11.17
CA SER A 934 -8.76 -6.96 -11.10
C SER A 934 -9.75 -7.18 -12.24
N CYS A 935 -9.28 -7.63 -13.41
CA CYS A 935 -10.13 -8.02 -14.53
C CYS A 935 -10.94 -9.32 -14.28
N GLY A 936 -10.70 -10.03 -13.17
CA GLY A 936 -11.43 -11.26 -12.79
C GLY A 936 -10.71 -12.56 -13.15
N SER A 937 -9.43 -12.52 -13.53
CA SER A 937 -8.67 -13.73 -13.89
C SER A 937 -8.53 -14.67 -12.70
N GLN A 938 -8.87 -15.96 -12.86
CA GLN A 938 -8.74 -16.96 -11.80
C GLN A 938 -7.35 -17.63 -11.75
N ALA A 939 -6.57 -17.53 -12.82
CA ALA A 939 -5.19 -17.98 -12.88
C ALA A 939 -4.39 -17.14 -13.90
N VAL A 940 -3.10 -16.98 -13.64
CA VAL A 940 -2.16 -16.31 -14.55
C VAL A 940 -1.15 -17.34 -15.07
N ILE A 941 -0.99 -17.42 -16.38
CA ILE A 941 0.08 -18.16 -17.06
C ILE A 941 1.15 -17.15 -17.43
N ALA A 942 2.31 -17.25 -16.79
CA ALA A 942 3.43 -16.34 -17.01
C ALA A 942 4.56 -17.05 -17.73
N HIS A 943 5.16 -16.43 -18.75
CA HIS A 943 6.52 -16.79 -19.17
C HIS A 943 7.51 -15.82 -18.52
N ALA A 944 8.58 -16.34 -17.93
CA ALA A 944 9.60 -15.53 -17.27
C ALA A 944 11.01 -16.09 -17.52
N ARG A 945 11.97 -15.18 -17.63
CA ARG A 945 13.40 -15.51 -17.75
C ARG A 945 14.18 -15.43 -16.43
N ARG A 946 13.44 -15.32 -15.32
CA ARG A 946 13.94 -15.22 -13.94
C ARG A 946 12.79 -15.49 -12.96
N PRO A 947 13.08 -15.82 -11.69
CA PRO A 947 12.05 -15.92 -10.66
C PRO A 947 11.28 -14.60 -10.54
N VAL A 948 9.95 -14.69 -10.66
CA VAL A 948 9.02 -13.56 -10.51
C VAL A 948 8.10 -13.79 -9.32
N THR A 949 7.52 -12.71 -8.78
CA THR A 949 6.53 -12.82 -7.71
C THR A 949 5.20 -13.35 -8.23
N GLY A 950 4.51 -14.17 -7.45
CA GLY A 950 3.11 -14.50 -7.66
C GLY A 950 2.17 -13.42 -7.11
N HIS A 951 0.87 -13.66 -7.19
CA HIS A 951 -0.17 -12.79 -6.63
C HIS A 951 -0.80 -13.39 -5.36
N PRO A 952 -1.19 -12.59 -4.34
CA PRO A 952 -1.80 -13.13 -3.11
C PRO A 952 -3.16 -13.82 -3.33
N VAL A 953 -3.96 -13.32 -4.28
CA VAL A 953 -5.35 -13.79 -4.53
C VAL A 953 -5.41 -14.96 -5.51
N VAL A 954 -4.55 -14.99 -6.54
CA VAL A 954 -4.67 -15.98 -7.64
C VAL A 954 -3.35 -16.71 -7.85
N PRO A 955 -3.39 -17.99 -8.25
CA PRO A 955 -2.18 -18.72 -8.62
C PRO A 955 -1.55 -18.14 -9.89
N VAL A 956 -0.23 -18.00 -9.87
CA VAL A 956 0.60 -17.62 -11.01
C VAL A 956 1.48 -18.81 -11.36
N PHE A 957 1.18 -19.46 -12.49
CA PHE A 957 1.96 -20.57 -13.04
C PHE A 957 3.04 -20.02 -13.96
N VAL A 958 4.31 -20.21 -13.60
CA VAL A 958 5.46 -19.65 -14.31
C VAL A 958 6.10 -20.73 -15.18
N MET A 959 6.16 -20.48 -16.48
CA MET A 959 6.98 -21.26 -17.42
C MET A 959 8.23 -20.48 -17.83
N ALA A 960 9.29 -21.21 -18.18
CA ALA A 960 10.53 -20.63 -18.68
C ALA A 960 11.05 -21.39 -19.90
N SER A 961 11.97 -20.77 -20.63
CA SER A 961 12.64 -21.42 -21.76
C SER A 961 13.79 -22.31 -21.33
N SER A 962 14.37 -22.09 -20.15
CA SER A 962 15.29 -23.01 -19.48
C SER A 962 15.21 -22.87 -17.96
N ARG A 963 15.66 -23.92 -17.25
CA ARG A 963 15.81 -23.87 -15.78
C ARG A 963 16.89 -22.88 -15.33
N GLU A 964 17.91 -22.65 -16.16
CA GLU A 964 19.00 -21.71 -15.89
C GLU A 964 18.52 -20.26 -15.87
N GLU A 965 17.59 -19.93 -16.77
CA GLU A 965 16.93 -18.62 -16.79
C GLU A 965 16.06 -18.44 -15.54
N CYS A 966 15.17 -19.41 -15.25
CA CYS A 966 14.28 -19.32 -14.10
C CYS A 966 14.30 -20.61 -13.28
N ALA A 967 15.10 -20.61 -12.20
CA ALA A 967 15.21 -21.75 -11.30
C ALA A 967 13.86 -22.15 -10.67
N ASP A 968 13.01 -21.16 -10.39
CA ASP A 968 11.67 -21.32 -9.79
C ASP A 968 10.55 -21.50 -10.82
N ALA A 969 10.86 -21.77 -12.08
CA ALA A 969 9.83 -22.08 -13.07
C ALA A 969 9.04 -23.34 -12.65
N ASP A 970 7.72 -23.28 -12.74
CA ASP A 970 6.86 -24.45 -12.54
C ASP A 970 7.06 -25.49 -13.65
N ALA A 971 7.36 -25.03 -14.88
CA ALA A 971 7.66 -25.88 -16.02
C ALA A 971 8.65 -25.22 -17.00
N VAL A 972 9.39 -26.06 -17.72
CA VAL A 972 10.35 -25.62 -18.76
C VAL A 972 9.88 -26.08 -20.13
N VAL A 973 9.75 -25.13 -21.07
CA VAL A 973 9.28 -25.39 -22.43
C VAL A 973 10.27 -26.29 -23.17
N GLY A 974 9.77 -27.41 -23.72
CA GLY A 974 10.60 -28.41 -24.40
C GLY A 974 11.18 -29.51 -23.49
N GLU A 975 11.13 -29.33 -22.16
CA GLU A 975 11.61 -30.34 -21.20
C GLU A 975 10.48 -30.96 -20.36
N SER A 976 9.46 -30.17 -20.01
CA SER A 976 8.40 -30.59 -19.10
C SER A 976 7.14 -31.03 -19.85
N GLU A 977 6.63 -32.23 -19.54
CA GLU A 977 5.38 -32.76 -20.13
C GLU A 977 4.19 -31.81 -19.93
N ALA A 978 4.16 -31.11 -18.79
CA ALA A 978 3.15 -30.11 -18.43
C ALA A 978 3.01 -28.96 -19.44
N VAL A 979 4.02 -28.73 -20.28
CA VAL A 979 4.06 -27.66 -21.30
C VAL A 979 4.51 -28.20 -22.66
N ALA A 980 4.32 -29.49 -22.92
CA ALA A 980 4.69 -30.12 -24.18
C ALA A 980 3.73 -29.76 -25.34
N THR A 981 2.44 -29.58 -25.03
CA THR A 981 1.40 -29.18 -25.98
C THR A 981 0.44 -28.18 -25.35
N PRO A 982 -0.36 -27.44 -26.15
CA PRO A 982 -1.42 -26.56 -25.65
C PRO A 982 -2.40 -27.29 -24.72
N GLU A 983 -2.79 -28.53 -25.05
CA GLU A 983 -3.67 -29.37 -24.23
C GLU A 983 -3.04 -29.69 -22.87
N ALA A 984 -1.75 -30.04 -22.86
CA ALA A 984 -1.02 -30.35 -21.63
C ALA A 984 -0.90 -29.11 -20.72
N LEU A 985 -0.66 -27.93 -21.31
CA LEU A 985 -0.64 -26.66 -20.58
C LEU A 985 -2.02 -26.36 -19.97
N LEU A 986 -3.10 -26.43 -20.74
CA LEU A 986 -4.46 -26.17 -20.24
C LEU A 986 -4.87 -27.22 -19.18
N GLY A 987 -4.48 -28.48 -19.33
CA GLY A 987 -4.68 -29.52 -18.31
C GLY A 987 -3.90 -29.26 -17.01
N THR A 988 -2.69 -28.73 -17.13
CA THR A 988 -1.89 -28.29 -15.98
C THR A 988 -2.55 -27.11 -15.28
N VAL A 989 -3.06 -26.13 -16.03
CA VAL A 989 -3.85 -25.02 -15.47
C VAL A 989 -5.10 -25.52 -14.74
N CYS A 990 -5.81 -26.51 -15.30
CA CYS A 990 -6.91 -27.17 -14.59
C CYS A 990 -6.46 -27.83 -13.28
N SER A 991 -5.26 -28.40 -13.23
CA SER A 991 -4.69 -28.99 -12.01
C SER A 991 -4.35 -27.91 -10.97
N VAL A 992 -3.85 -26.76 -11.43
CA VAL A 992 -3.63 -25.57 -10.58
C VAL A 992 -4.95 -25.07 -9.99
N LEU A 993 -5.97 -24.87 -10.83
CA LEU A 993 -7.31 -24.44 -10.39
C LEU A 993 -7.99 -25.48 -9.50
N SER A 994 -7.72 -26.77 -9.72
CA SER A 994 -8.22 -27.87 -8.86
C SER A 994 -7.46 -27.98 -7.54
N ARG A 995 -6.42 -27.16 -7.33
CA ARG A 995 -5.53 -27.20 -6.15
C ARG A 995 -4.76 -28.51 -5.98
N THR A 996 -4.67 -29.32 -7.04
CA THR A 996 -3.85 -30.55 -7.05
C THR A 996 -2.39 -30.26 -7.42
N LEU A 997 -2.14 -29.10 -8.02
CA LEU A 997 -0.81 -28.55 -8.27
C LEU A 997 -0.74 -27.13 -7.69
N GLN A 998 0.28 -26.86 -6.86
CA GLN A 998 0.51 -25.52 -6.30
C GLN A 998 1.75 -24.89 -6.96
N PRO A 999 1.62 -23.71 -7.60
CA PRO A 999 2.76 -23.03 -8.20
C PRO A 999 3.86 -22.66 -7.19
N VAL A 1000 5.12 -22.63 -7.64
CA VAL A 1000 6.32 -22.36 -6.83
C VAL A 1000 6.20 -21.04 -6.09
N ALA A 1001 5.75 -19.96 -6.76
CA ALA A 1001 5.60 -18.64 -6.14
C ALA A 1001 4.58 -18.65 -4.99
N SER A 1002 3.48 -19.40 -5.13
CA SER A 1002 2.48 -19.56 -4.08
C SER A 1002 3.00 -20.40 -2.91
N ARG A 1003 3.73 -21.47 -3.20
CA ARG A 1003 4.28 -22.39 -2.19
C ARG A 1003 5.41 -21.76 -1.36
N THR A 1004 6.25 -20.93 -1.99
CA THR A 1004 7.36 -20.24 -1.32
C THR A 1004 6.94 -18.95 -0.62
N GLY A 1005 5.70 -18.49 -0.84
CA GLY A 1005 5.23 -17.20 -0.33
C GLY A 1005 5.83 -16.00 -1.04
N ASN A 1006 6.54 -16.21 -2.17
CA ASN A 1006 7.07 -15.14 -3.03
C ASN A 1006 5.94 -14.47 -3.80
N THR A 1007 5.09 -13.74 -3.08
CA THR A 1007 3.92 -13.04 -3.60
C THR A 1007 4.05 -11.54 -3.34
N GLY A 1008 3.52 -10.76 -4.28
CA GLY A 1008 3.54 -9.30 -4.24
C GLY A 1008 2.22 -8.72 -4.74
N TRP A 1009 1.88 -7.55 -4.22
CA TRP A 1009 0.70 -6.78 -4.57
C TRP A 1009 1.10 -5.31 -4.61
N GLN A 1010 0.74 -4.62 -5.68
CA GLN A 1010 0.95 -3.19 -5.78
C GLN A 1010 -0.07 -2.58 -6.72
N ILE A 1011 -0.78 -1.56 -6.25
CA ILE A 1011 -1.69 -0.81 -7.12
C ILE A 1011 -0.86 0.07 -8.04
N THR A 1012 -1.30 0.18 -9.29
CA THR A 1012 -0.61 1.04 -10.25
C THR A 1012 -0.69 2.51 -9.88
N ARG A 1013 0.39 3.23 -10.17
CA ARG A 1013 0.47 4.70 -10.08
C ARG A 1013 -0.51 5.37 -11.05
N GLY A 1014 -1.03 4.66 -12.05
CA GLY A 1014 -1.93 5.23 -13.06
C GLY A 1014 -1.22 6.23 -13.97
N LYS A 1015 -1.88 6.65 -15.06
CA LYS A 1015 -1.24 7.50 -16.08
C LYS A 1015 -1.09 8.96 -15.68
N PHE A 1016 -1.91 9.43 -14.75
CA PHE A 1016 -2.14 10.87 -14.55
C PHE A 1016 -1.92 11.35 -13.12
N CYS A 1017 -1.64 10.45 -12.18
CA CYS A 1017 -1.52 10.79 -10.78
C CYS A 1017 -0.17 11.40 -10.43
N VAL A 1018 -0.12 12.14 -9.31
CA VAL A 1018 1.09 12.71 -8.70
C VAL A 1018 0.93 12.78 -7.18
N SER A 1019 2.01 12.63 -6.42
CA SER A 1019 1.99 12.77 -4.96
C SER A 1019 1.73 14.22 -4.59
N VAL A 1020 0.74 14.45 -3.73
CA VAL A 1020 0.49 15.74 -3.07
C VAL A 1020 0.41 15.55 -1.57
#